data_AF-A0A4U6XMH9-F1
#
_entry.id   AF-A0A4U6XMH9-F1
#
_cell.length_a   1.000
_cell.length_b   1.000
_cell.length_c   1.000
_cell.angle_alpha   90.00
_cell.angle_beta   90.00
_cell.angle_gamma   90.00
#
_symmetry.space_group_name_H-M   'P 1'
#
loop_
_entity.id
_entity.type
_entity.pdbx_description
1 polymer ?
#
loop_
_entity_poly.entity_id
_entity_poly.type
_entity_poly.pdbx_seq_one_letter_code
_entity_poly.pdbx_strand_id
1 'polypeptide(L)'
;MSSSSSISLKRVVTTGLVLSASSQWLPAWAAPPPPGNLWRVWPPIDYSDKLYAGWAQIPVVKEVQVYNGVAENRTYAHHPELFAVGRNVLLTYSSAPVDEDSMGQDVWISASGDGGLTWSPGRSLMPAALLPNQTELHDWKYWCDRGIAQRAWQALSFVHLPGDGDGGELYAIGQSGSRWCPGRWASAGRIARRISLGGEPLGDPCWLEKNGFTESQLYAETVYGTSYGMRSCARACEINAALTRPDEAPAWSPWLYNNGLLAADGTHQMEEQTAAVWHDDAGSPTGGYWQRHWRDISPERENTHSVWVEYNEDPAGEEWYPKVKSALGNGIYQTNIPDAKTKQFLTRLDGGGGGKGNGDRVLLSNPRYDAADPQRQPLTLAVSSGPDQAYTAVGVLRTNATRDIVPDTRGGIKNRAFGFSYPTAVQVGDRLLVAYSENKENIWVSVVDVAALPKEGDACKRVGGSVLTQLLDTSNPQIKGLAITALVRKQEQADLLRQRGVDAVVFRGLDDTAFLRRTAGEYDYVVHAPTGFHTASAVALIEGLADRKRRTGRDVHFIHTSGTSNLAERNTGTKTTTVHEWSDKEDVYAFEERKEAQEAYGQRTTDVAVVTAGERAGVKTYIMMPPTVYGRGTGLFNRGSMQIPSVIRAAIEARVPVYVGDGTARLGHVHVADLALLYELVLGKVLAGEAIPSGRRGVYFSNTGSHDWRDVAGRVGRAGVALGALEAAEPRSVSLDEAVERWLKATPQIIEMNYASNSATKPDLATELGWKPKKTEKDWEESFLEAFQMVLDESKSR
;
A
#
# COMPACT_ATOMS: atom_id res chain seq x y z
N MET A 1 37.45 -16.39 53.74
CA MET A 1 36.11 -16.74 53.19
C MET A 1 35.84 -15.81 52.02
N SER A 2 35.20 -16.30 50.96
CA SER A 2 35.11 -15.61 49.66
C SER A 2 34.06 -14.51 49.63
N SER A 3 34.42 -13.33 49.11
CA SER A 3 33.46 -12.32 48.65
C SER A 3 32.82 -12.75 47.33
N SER A 4 31.49 -12.75 47.27
CA SER A 4 30.75 -13.01 46.03
C SER A 4 30.57 -11.73 45.22
N SER A 5 31.41 -11.50 44.22
CA SER A 5 31.21 -10.45 43.23
C SER A 5 30.03 -10.81 42.31
N SER A 6 29.02 -9.93 42.23
CA SER A 6 27.86 -10.14 41.37
C SER A 6 28.21 -9.89 39.90
N ILE A 7 27.86 -10.84 39.03
CA ILE A 7 28.07 -10.70 37.58
C ILE A 7 27.00 -9.77 37.02
N SER A 8 27.37 -8.51 36.80
CA SER A 8 26.49 -7.51 36.16
C SER A 8 26.38 -7.75 34.65
N LEU A 9 25.40 -8.55 34.22
CA LEU A 9 25.06 -8.67 32.79
C LEU A 9 24.78 -7.29 32.19
N LYS A 10 25.51 -6.95 31.11
CA LYS A 10 25.18 -5.81 30.22
C LYS A 10 24.18 -6.30 29.17
N ARG A 11 23.21 -5.46 28.79
CA ARG A 11 22.19 -5.78 27.77
C ARG A 11 22.13 -4.72 26.67
N VAL A 12 21.85 -5.15 25.43
CA VAL A 12 21.71 -4.32 24.21
C VAL A 12 20.35 -4.56 23.53
N VAL A 13 19.70 -3.52 22.97
CA VAL A 13 18.43 -3.65 22.20
C VAL A 13 18.31 -2.66 21.03
N THR A 14 17.12 -2.56 20.42
CA THR A 14 16.74 -1.54 19.43
C THR A 14 15.37 -0.82 19.72
N THR A 15 15.30 0.47 19.31
CA THR A 15 14.14 1.42 19.09
C THR A 15 13.47 2.20 20.29
N GLY A 16 12.70 3.33 20.16
CA GLY A 16 12.22 4.20 21.29
C GLY A 16 10.83 4.99 21.30
N LEU A 17 10.33 5.55 22.48
CA LEU A 17 8.95 6.00 23.01
C LEU A 17 8.69 7.52 23.25
N VAL A 18 7.46 7.89 23.64
CA VAL A 18 6.97 9.03 24.51
C VAL A 18 5.52 8.75 25.03
N LEU A 19 4.83 9.53 25.90
CA LEU A 19 5.04 9.80 27.36
C LEU A 19 3.76 10.40 28.06
N SER A 20 3.45 10.15 29.35
CA SER A 20 2.64 11.04 30.25
C SER A 20 2.89 10.73 31.75
N ALA A 21 2.64 11.59 32.75
CA ALA A 21 2.10 12.96 32.82
C ALA A 21 2.90 13.78 33.89
N SER A 22 2.67 15.08 34.19
CA SER A 22 1.57 15.99 33.83
C SER A 22 1.99 17.48 33.84
N SER A 23 1.55 18.24 32.83
CA SER A 23 1.23 19.67 32.96
C SER A 23 0.02 19.95 32.06
N GLN A 24 -0.81 20.94 32.42
CA GLN A 24 -2.13 21.13 31.80
C GLN A 24 -2.03 21.82 30.43
N TRP A 25 -1.91 21.01 29.39
CA TRP A 25 -2.28 21.37 28.02
C TRP A 25 -3.39 20.41 27.58
N LEU A 26 -4.46 20.93 26.98
CA LEU A 26 -5.49 20.10 26.38
C LEU A 26 -4.86 19.29 25.24
N PRO A 27 -5.11 17.97 25.13
CA PRO A 27 -4.55 17.16 24.06
C PRO A 27 -5.10 17.67 22.72
N ALA A 28 -4.21 17.97 21.77
CA ALA A 28 -4.62 18.28 20.41
C ALA A 28 -5.19 17.01 19.76
N TRP A 29 -6.37 17.12 19.17
CA TRP A 29 -7.07 16.02 18.50
C TRP A 29 -6.27 15.49 17.30
N ALA A 30 -6.33 14.18 17.05
CA ALA A 30 -5.67 13.57 15.89
C ALA A 30 -6.54 13.72 14.64
N ALA A 31 -6.60 14.95 14.14
CA ALA A 31 -7.42 15.33 12.98
C ALA A 31 -7.19 14.38 11.77
N PRO A 32 -8.22 14.15 10.93
CA PRO A 32 -8.10 13.30 9.75
C PRO A 32 -6.90 13.65 8.86
N PRO A 33 -6.24 12.65 8.26
CA PRO A 33 -5.05 12.86 7.46
C PRO A 33 -5.39 13.73 6.25
N PRO A 34 -4.54 14.71 5.87
CA PRO A 34 -4.76 15.53 4.70
C PRO A 34 -5.02 14.65 3.45
N PRO A 35 -6.09 14.89 2.68
CA PRO A 35 -6.46 14.07 1.52
C PRO A 35 -5.32 13.81 0.53
N GLY A 36 -4.44 14.81 0.33
CA GLY A 36 -3.25 14.71 -0.52
C GLY A 36 -2.07 13.89 0.05
N ASN A 37 -2.26 13.17 1.17
CA ASN A 37 -1.24 12.35 1.83
C ASN A 37 -1.70 10.89 2.04
N LEU A 38 -2.83 10.47 1.44
CA LEU A 38 -3.37 9.13 1.58
C LEU A 38 -2.69 8.08 0.68
N TRP A 39 -2.11 8.48 -0.44
CA TRP A 39 -1.31 7.60 -1.29
C TRP A 39 0.18 7.82 -1.03
N ARG A 40 0.82 6.84 -0.38
CA ARG A 40 2.28 6.81 -0.10
C ARG A 40 2.89 5.48 -0.53
N VAL A 41 2.32 4.90 -1.58
CA VAL A 41 2.64 3.58 -2.11
C VAL A 41 4.03 3.55 -2.75
N TRP A 42 4.78 2.47 -2.48
CA TRP A 42 6.10 2.23 -3.07
C TRP A 42 6.19 0.83 -3.73
N PRO A 43 6.79 0.71 -4.94
CA PRO A 43 7.27 1.79 -5.81
C PRO A 43 6.13 2.68 -6.34
N PRO A 44 6.42 3.86 -6.91
CA PRO A 44 5.42 4.67 -7.60
C PRO A 44 4.86 3.95 -8.85
N ILE A 45 3.76 4.47 -9.39
CA ILE A 45 3.16 3.96 -10.65
C ILE A 45 4.14 4.10 -11.80
N ASP A 46 4.41 2.98 -12.46
CA ASP A 46 5.03 2.95 -13.79
C ASP A 46 3.93 2.98 -14.86
N TYR A 47 3.72 4.14 -15.48
CA TYR A 47 2.71 4.29 -16.54
C TYR A 47 3.09 3.58 -17.84
N SER A 48 4.36 3.21 -18.04
CA SER A 48 4.83 2.47 -19.22
C SER A 48 4.47 0.98 -19.14
N ASP A 49 4.47 0.43 -17.93
CA ASP A 49 3.95 -0.91 -17.64
C ASP A 49 2.41 -0.94 -17.62
N LYS A 50 1.83 -1.16 -18.81
CA LYS A 50 0.39 -1.24 -19.02
C LYS A 50 -0.31 -2.42 -18.34
N LEU A 51 0.44 -3.41 -17.83
CA LEU A 51 -0.13 -4.60 -17.22
C LEU A 51 0.00 -4.59 -15.70
N TYR A 52 1.17 -4.29 -15.14
CA TYR A 52 1.38 -4.36 -13.69
C TYR A 52 1.65 -3.01 -13.02
N ALA A 53 1.71 -1.91 -13.79
CA ALA A 53 2.00 -0.56 -13.29
C ALA A 53 3.27 -0.45 -12.42
N GLY A 54 4.26 -1.33 -12.64
CA GLY A 54 5.51 -1.38 -11.89
C GLY A 54 5.46 -2.21 -10.59
N TRP A 55 4.33 -2.88 -10.32
CA TRP A 55 4.10 -3.59 -9.06
C TRP A 55 4.12 -5.12 -9.19
N ALA A 56 4.24 -5.82 -8.06
CA ALA A 56 4.17 -7.27 -8.03
C ALA A 56 2.73 -7.77 -8.12
N GLN A 57 2.51 -8.87 -8.85
CA GLN A 57 1.30 -9.67 -8.77
C GLN A 57 1.15 -10.25 -7.35
N ILE A 58 -0.05 -10.20 -6.79
CA ILE A 58 -0.40 -10.81 -5.51
C ILE A 58 -0.60 -12.32 -5.75
N PRO A 59 -0.03 -13.21 -4.91
CA PRO A 59 -0.31 -14.64 -4.98
C PRO A 59 -1.80 -14.92 -4.75
N VAL A 60 -2.48 -15.40 -5.78
CA VAL A 60 -3.91 -15.76 -5.71
C VAL A 60 -4.05 -17.26 -5.46
N VAL A 61 -4.80 -17.63 -4.43
CA VAL A 61 -5.12 -19.02 -4.07
C VAL A 61 -6.03 -19.66 -5.12
N LYS A 62 -7.00 -18.89 -5.62
CA LYS A 62 -7.86 -19.29 -6.73
C LYS A 62 -8.42 -18.11 -7.50
N GLU A 63 -8.37 -18.21 -8.82
CA GLU A 63 -9.12 -17.38 -9.77
C GLU A 63 -10.36 -18.16 -10.23
N VAL A 64 -11.54 -17.56 -10.15
CA VAL A 64 -12.80 -18.21 -10.55
C VAL A 64 -13.61 -17.28 -11.46
N GLN A 65 -13.85 -17.68 -12.69
CA GLN A 65 -14.90 -17.09 -13.52
C GLN A 65 -16.24 -17.64 -13.04
N VAL A 66 -17.03 -16.82 -12.33
CA VAL A 66 -18.34 -17.21 -11.79
C VAL A 66 -19.45 -17.01 -12.83
N TYR A 67 -19.24 -16.09 -13.79
CA TYR A 67 -20.14 -15.86 -14.91
C TYR A 67 -19.38 -15.62 -16.21
N ASN A 68 -19.83 -16.27 -17.29
CA ASN A 68 -19.29 -16.11 -18.64
C ASN A 68 -20.42 -15.62 -19.56
N GLY A 69 -20.36 -14.35 -19.97
CA GLY A 69 -21.47 -13.70 -20.70
C GLY A 69 -21.74 -14.30 -22.08
N VAL A 70 -20.73 -14.90 -22.71
CA VAL A 70 -20.87 -15.57 -24.02
C VAL A 70 -21.57 -16.92 -23.87
N ALA A 71 -21.16 -17.74 -22.89
CA ALA A 71 -21.77 -19.05 -22.64
C ALA A 71 -23.25 -18.95 -22.24
N GLU A 72 -23.61 -17.89 -21.50
CA GLU A 72 -24.97 -17.61 -21.04
C GLU A 72 -25.82 -16.82 -22.07
N ASN A 73 -25.25 -16.50 -23.25
CA ASN A 73 -25.87 -15.66 -24.30
C ASN A 73 -26.38 -14.30 -23.75
N ARG A 74 -25.65 -13.74 -22.79
CA ARG A 74 -25.96 -12.52 -22.03
C ARG A 74 -24.66 -11.78 -21.74
N THR A 75 -24.18 -11.08 -22.75
CA THR A 75 -22.80 -10.58 -22.83
C THR A 75 -22.59 -9.26 -22.09
N TYR A 76 -23.60 -8.73 -21.40
CA TYR A 76 -23.37 -7.72 -20.37
C TYR A 76 -23.42 -8.38 -18.99
N ALA A 77 -22.37 -8.18 -18.18
CA ALA A 77 -22.34 -8.56 -16.77
C ALA A 77 -21.53 -7.53 -15.95
N HIS A 78 -22.14 -6.94 -14.92
CA HIS A 78 -21.53 -5.87 -14.13
C HIS A 78 -22.13 -5.74 -12.71
N HIS A 79 -21.69 -4.74 -11.95
CA HIS A 79 -22.12 -4.46 -10.56
C HIS A 79 -22.06 -5.70 -9.62
N PRO A 80 -20.91 -6.40 -9.51
CA PRO A 80 -20.79 -7.53 -8.60
C PRO A 80 -20.71 -7.06 -7.15
N GLU A 81 -21.62 -7.54 -6.31
CA GLU A 81 -21.67 -7.25 -4.87
C GLU A 81 -21.56 -8.57 -4.09
N LEU A 82 -20.67 -8.63 -3.09
CA LEU A 82 -20.40 -9.81 -2.26
C LEU A 82 -21.00 -9.70 -0.86
N PHE A 83 -21.43 -10.83 -0.29
CA PHE A 83 -21.79 -10.95 1.12
C PHE A 83 -21.43 -12.33 1.67
N ALA A 84 -21.11 -12.43 2.97
CA ALA A 84 -20.70 -13.68 3.61
C ALA A 84 -21.42 -13.94 4.95
N VAL A 85 -21.78 -15.19 5.19
CA VAL A 85 -22.33 -15.68 6.48
C VAL A 85 -21.61 -16.97 6.86
N GLY A 86 -20.63 -16.84 7.78
CA GLY A 86 -19.73 -17.93 8.13
C GLY A 86 -18.83 -18.31 6.95
N ARG A 87 -19.05 -19.50 6.37
CA ARG A 87 -18.36 -19.96 5.14
C ARG A 87 -19.20 -19.85 3.88
N ASN A 88 -20.48 -19.48 4.00
CA ASN A 88 -21.36 -19.30 2.86
C ASN A 88 -21.10 -17.91 2.28
N VAL A 89 -20.93 -17.82 0.97
CA VAL A 89 -20.65 -16.57 0.27
C VAL A 89 -21.64 -16.42 -0.88
N LEU A 90 -22.18 -15.21 -1.04
CA LEU A 90 -23.19 -14.88 -2.02
C LEU A 90 -22.68 -13.73 -2.88
N LEU A 91 -22.94 -13.84 -4.18
CA LEU A 91 -22.52 -12.86 -5.18
C LEU A 91 -23.74 -12.50 -6.02
N THR A 92 -24.25 -11.28 -5.87
CA THR A 92 -25.22 -10.71 -6.82
C THR A 92 -24.50 -9.88 -7.87
N TYR A 93 -25.04 -9.87 -9.08
CA TYR A 93 -24.52 -9.07 -10.20
C TYR A 93 -25.67 -8.72 -11.14
N SER A 94 -25.45 -7.75 -12.02
CA SER A 94 -26.39 -7.39 -13.09
C SER A 94 -26.00 -8.12 -14.37
N SER A 95 -26.98 -8.61 -15.14
CA SER A 95 -26.73 -9.21 -16.46
C SER A 95 -27.75 -8.73 -17.49
N ALA A 96 -27.34 -8.58 -18.75
CA ALA A 96 -28.21 -8.22 -19.89
C ALA A 96 -27.73 -8.89 -21.19
N PRO A 97 -28.57 -8.95 -22.26
CA PRO A 97 -28.21 -9.63 -23.51
C PRO A 97 -26.90 -9.14 -24.15
N VAL A 98 -26.73 -7.81 -24.23
CA VAL A 98 -25.59 -7.15 -24.90
C VAL A 98 -25.14 -5.88 -24.17
N ASP A 99 -26.10 -5.05 -23.75
CA ASP A 99 -25.84 -3.66 -23.40
C ASP A 99 -26.19 -3.30 -21.95
N GLU A 100 -25.38 -2.40 -21.40
CA GLU A 100 -25.61 -1.77 -20.10
C GLU A 100 -26.88 -0.92 -20.04
N ASP A 101 -27.62 -1.00 -18.93
CA ASP A 101 -28.92 -0.39 -18.66
C ASP A 101 -29.97 -0.60 -19.77
N SER A 102 -29.92 -1.74 -20.46
CA SER A 102 -30.89 -2.12 -21.50
C SER A 102 -32.12 -2.86 -20.94
N MET A 103 -33.24 -2.80 -21.65
CA MET A 103 -34.39 -3.65 -21.33
C MET A 103 -34.07 -5.11 -21.57
N GLY A 104 -34.30 -5.92 -20.54
CA GLY A 104 -33.76 -7.27 -20.45
C GLY A 104 -32.65 -7.38 -19.40
N GLN A 105 -32.14 -6.28 -18.85
CA GLN A 105 -31.21 -6.31 -17.71
C GLN A 105 -31.93 -6.64 -16.40
N ASP A 106 -31.37 -7.61 -15.67
CA ASP A 106 -31.90 -8.15 -14.42
C ASP A 106 -30.80 -8.45 -13.40
N VAL A 107 -31.17 -8.62 -12.12
CA VAL A 107 -30.24 -9.02 -11.05
C VAL A 107 -30.12 -10.54 -11.05
N TRP A 108 -28.90 -11.04 -11.11
CA TRP A 108 -28.53 -12.45 -10.99
C TRP A 108 -27.85 -12.74 -9.65
N ILE A 109 -27.82 -14.01 -9.27
CA ILE A 109 -27.11 -14.50 -8.07
C ILE A 109 -26.38 -15.82 -8.33
N SER A 110 -25.21 -15.96 -7.71
CA SER A 110 -24.49 -17.22 -7.49
C SER A 110 -24.13 -17.36 -6.00
N ALA A 111 -24.00 -18.61 -5.53
CA ALA A 111 -23.69 -18.93 -4.14
C ALA A 111 -22.52 -19.91 -4.01
N SER A 112 -21.78 -19.83 -2.92
CA SER A 112 -20.67 -20.71 -2.54
C SER A 112 -20.84 -21.20 -1.09
N GLY A 113 -20.61 -22.49 -0.84
CA GLY A 113 -20.65 -23.09 0.50
C GLY A 113 -19.28 -23.39 1.12
N ASP A 114 -18.19 -23.09 0.41
CA ASP A 114 -16.82 -23.51 0.72
C ASP A 114 -15.82 -22.35 0.89
N GLY A 115 -16.33 -21.13 1.09
CA GLY A 115 -15.50 -19.92 1.20
C GLY A 115 -15.03 -19.39 -0.15
N GLY A 116 -15.89 -19.44 -1.17
CA GLY A 116 -15.66 -18.83 -2.49
C GLY A 116 -14.80 -19.66 -3.45
N LEU A 117 -14.46 -20.91 -3.10
CA LEU A 117 -13.63 -21.77 -3.95
C LEU A 117 -14.45 -22.43 -5.06
N THR A 118 -15.71 -22.79 -4.81
CA THR A 118 -16.67 -23.26 -5.82
C THR A 118 -17.98 -22.50 -5.70
N TRP A 119 -18.66 -22.35 -6.85
CA TRP A 119 -19.85 -21.51 -6.99
C TRP A 119 -20.95 -22.26 -7.75
N SER A 120 -22.20 -21.97 -7.41
CA SER A 120 -23.36 -22.39 -8.20
C SER A 120 -23.36 -21.72 -9.57
N PRO A 121 -24.00 -22.34 -10.59
CA PRO A 121 -24.45 -21.62 -11.77
C PRO A 121 -25.24 -20.38 -11.39
N GLY A 122 -25.11 -19.34 -12.22
CA GLY A 122 -25.87 -18.10 -12.07
C GLY A 122 -27.35 -18.31 -12.34
N ARG A 123 -28.20 -17.48 -11.73
CA ARG A 123 -29.63 -17.42 -12.07
C ARG A 123 -30.20 -16.03 -11.88
N SER A 124 -31.20 -15.67 -12.69
CA SER A 124 -32.01 -14.47 -12.49
C SER A 124 -32.74 -14.51 -11.14
N LEU A 125 -32.48 -13.52 -10.30
CA LEU A 125 -33.06 -13.34 -8.97
C LEU A 125 -34.13 -12.24 -8.94
N MET A 126 -33.98 -11.18 -9.75
CA MET A 126 -34.97 -10.10 -9.88
C MET A 126 -35.18 -9.81 -11.37
N PRO A 127 -36.18 -10.43 -12.02
CA PRO A 127 -36.27 -10.51 -13.48
C PRO A 127 -36.47 -9.15 -14.16
N ALA A 128 -36.24 -9.09 -15.47
CA ALA A 128 -36.31 -7.86 -16.25
C ALA A 128 -37.71 -7.22 -16.22
N ALA A 129 -37.76 -5.88 -16.13
CA ALA A 129 -38.99 -5.10 -16.06
C ALA A 129 -39.64 -4.86 -17.44
N LEU A 130 -39.95 -5.96 -18.13
CA LEU A 130 -40.63 -5.98 -19.43
C LEU A 130 -42.13 -5.76 -19.27
N LEU A 131 -42.73 -5.02 -20.21
CA LEU A 131 -44.18 -4.89 -20.36
C LEU A 131 -44.78 -6.13 -21.06
N PRO A 132 -46.10 -6.38 -21.00
CA PRO A 132 -46.71 -7.59 -21.55
C PRO A 132 -46.59 -7.72 -23.09
N ASN A 133 -46.30 -6.61 -23.79
CA ASN A 133 -46.04 -6.56 -25.22
C ASN A 133 -44.53 -6.57 -25.59
N GLN A 134 -43.64 -6.70 -24.60
CA GLN A 134 -42.19 -6.81 -24.80
C GLN A 134 -41.73 -8.25 -24.57
N THR A 135 -42.24 -9.17 -25.40
CA THR A 135 -42.00 -10.62 -25.29
C THR A 135 -40.63 -11.07 -25.79
N GLU A 136 -39.92 -10.21 -26.53
CA GLU A 136 -38.57 -10.46 -27.04
C GLU A 136 -37.56 -9.50 -26.41
N LEU A 137 -36.32 -9.98 -26.25
CA LEU A 137 -35.19 -9.16 -25.82
C LEU A 137 -34.46 -8.61 -27.05
N HIS A 138 -34.22 -7.31 -27.05
CA HIS A 138 -33.47 -6.61 -28.09
C HIS A 138 -32.40 -5.71 -27.46
N ASP A 139 -31.39 -5.38 -28.25
CA ASP A 139 -30.24 -4.54 -27.85
C ASP A 139 -30.62 -3.10 -27.47
N TRP A 140 -29.65 -2.36 -26.90
CA TRP A 140 -29.85 -0.97 -26.49
C TRP A 140 -30.31 -0.09 -27.65
N LYS A 141 -29.70 -0.23 -28.83
CA LYS A 141 -30.00 0.58 -30.00
C LYS A 141 -31.43 0.38 -30.49
N TYR A 142 -31.94 -0.85 -30.55
CA TYR A 142 -33.30 -1.17 -30.99
C TYR A 142 -34.36 -0.32 -30.27
N TRP A 143 -34.27 -0.25 -28.94
CA TRP A 143 -35.25 0.47 -28.12
C TRP A 143 -35.05 1.98 -28.20
N CYS A 144 -33.80 2.44 -28.24
CA CYS A 144 -33.47 3.86 -28.42
C CYS A 144 -33.96 4.44 -29.74
N ASP A 145 -33.77 3.72 -30.86
CA ASP A 145 -34.25 4.12 -32.19
C ASP A 145 -35.79 4.28 -32.24
N ARG A 146 -36.51 3.69 -31.27
CA ARG A 146 -37.97 3.76 -31.10
C ARG A 146 -38.40 4.77 -30.02
N GLY A 147 -37.46 5.47 -29.39
CA GLY A 147 -37.73 6.41 -28.29
C GLY A 147 -38.21 5.77 -26.98
N ILE A 148 -38.05 4.44 -26.83
CA ILE A 148 -38.59 3.70 -25.67
C ILE A 148 -37.61 3.77 -24.51
N ALA A 149 -38.09 4.25 -23.36
CA ALA A 149 -37.32 4.33 -22.12
C ALA A 149 -36.93 2.94 -21.61
N GLN A 150 -35.65 2.77 -21.29
CA GLN A 150 -35.04 1.51 -20.93
C GLN A 150 -35.17 1.28 -19.42
N ARG A 151 -35.72 0.13 -19.00
CA ARG A 151 -35.83 -0.30 -17.60
C ARG A 151 -34.84 -1.41 -17.31
N ALA A 152 -33.81 -1.10 -16.53
CA ALA A 152 -32.83 -2.05 -16.05
C ALA A 152 -32.89 -2.17 -14.52
N TRP A 153 -32.66 -3.39 -14.03
CA TRP A 153 -32.30 -3.61 -12.63
C TRP A 153 -30.79 -3.80 -12.48
N GLN A 154 -30.23 -3.19 -11.45
CA GLN A 154 -28.83 -3.27 -11.07
C GLN A 154 -28.74 -3.95 -9.70
N ALA A 155 -27.79 -4.86 -9.51
CA ALA A 155 -27.45 -5.40 -8.21
C ALA A 155 -26.89 -4.26 -7.32
N LEU A 156 -27.31 -4.19 -6.06
CA LEU A 156 -27.00 -3.05 -5.19
C LEU A 156 -26.21 -3.42 -3.93
N SER A 157 -26.70 -4.42 -3.17
CA SER A 157 -26.12 -4.87 -1.90
C SER A 157 -26.91 -6.09 -1.38
N PHE A 158 -26.53 -6.59 -0.20
CA PHE A 158 -27.31 -7.51 0.62
C PHE A 158 -27.66 -6.85 1.97
N VAL A 159 -28.73 -7.30 2.61
CA VAL A 159 -29.06 -6.95 4.00
C VAL A 159 -29.37 -8.22 4.78
N HIS A 160 -28.64 -8.44 5.87
CA HIS A 160 -28.91 -9.48 6.84
C HIS A 160 -29.57 -8.86 8.08
N LEU A 161 -30.85 -9.14 8.28
CA LEU A 161 -31.57 -8.74 9.49
C LEU A 161 -31.48 -9.86 10.53
N PRO A 162 -31.02 -9.58 11.76
CA PRO A 162 -31.02 -10.58 12.82
C PRO A 162 -32.43 -11.04 13.18
N GLY A 163 -32.52 -12.22 13.77
CA GLY A 163 -33.74 -12.84 14.30
C GLY A 163 -33.42 -13.63 15.57
N ASP A 164 -34.41 -14.31 16.13
CA ASP A 164 -34.24 -15.10 17.35
C ASP A 164 -33.46 -16.40 17.07
N GLY A 165 -32.24 -16.50 17.61
CA GLY A 165 -31.32 -17.62 17.39
C GLY A 165 -30.51 -17.51 16.09
N ASP A 166 -29.95 -18.63 15.61
CA ASP A 166 -29.05 -18.68 14.44
C ASP A 166 -29.75 -18.40 13.07
N GLY A 167 -31.01 -17.95 13.08
CA GLY A 167 -31.91 -17.87 11.93
C GLY A 167 -32.30 -16.45 11.50
N GLY A 168 -31.32 -15.62 11.11
CA GLY A 168 -31.59 -14.30 10.52
C GLY A 168 -32.29 -14.35 9.15
N GLU A 169 -32.85 -13.22 8.72
CA GLU A 169 -33.42 -13.05 7.38
C GLU A 169 -32.44 -12.34 6.46
N LEU A 170 -32.07 -12.99 5.35
CA LEU A 170 -31.18 -12.42 4.34
C LEU A 170 -31.97 -11.93 3.12
N TYR A 171 -31.65 -10.73 2.66
CA TYR A 171 -32.23 -10.09 1.48
C TYR A 171 -31.13 -9.70 0.50
N ALA A 172 -31.32 -10.02 -0.79
CA ALA A 172 -30.62 -9.34 -1.87
C ALA A 172 -31.38 -8.04 -2.22
N ILE A 173 -30.65 -6.99 -2.58
CA ILE A 173 -31.22 -5.67 -2.90
C ILE A 173 -30.89 -5.29 -4.35
N GLY A 174 -31.89 -4.79 -5.08
CA GLY A 174 -31.75 -4.30 -6.45
C GLY A 174 -32.19 -2.83 -6.58
N GLN A 175 -31.44 -2.04 -7.35
CA GLN A 175 -31.79 -0.67 -7.71
C GLN A 175 -32.22 -0.58 -9.17
N SER A 176 -33.23 0.23 -9.45
CA SER A 176 -33.64 0.51 -10.83
C SER A 176 -32.77 1.61 -11.43
N GLY A 177 -32.22 1.34 -12.62
CA GLY A 177 -31.60 2.33 -13.51
C GLY A 177 -32.46 2.49 -14.75
N SER A 178 -33.15 3.62 -14.90
CA SER A 178 -34.04 3.88 -16.04
C SER A 178 -33.45 4.95 -16.95
N ARG A 179 -33.25 4.65 -18.23
CA ARG A 179 -32.51 5.56 -19.16
C ARG A 179 -33.28 5.85 -20.44
N TRP A 180 -33.29 7.12 -20.84
CA TRP A 180 -33.86 7.61 -22.08
C TRP A 180 -32.73 8.00 -23.05
N CYS A 181 -32.98 7.80 -24.35
CA CYS A 181 -31.97 8.02 -25.38
C CYS A 181 -32.25 9.35 -26.11
N PRO A 182 -31.29 10.29 -26.20
CA PRO A 182 -29.99 10.31 -25.54
C PRO A 182 -30.03 10.93 -24.13
N GLY A 183 -29.11 10.48 -23.27
CA GLY A 183 -28.56 11.30 -22.17
C GLY A 183 -29.28 11.32 -20.83
N ARG A 184 -30.62 11.22 -20.74
CA ARG A 184 -31.32 11.29 -19.44
C ARG A 184 -31.32 9.94 -18.71
N TRP A 185 -31.03 9.97 -17.41
CA TRP A 185 -31.12 8.84 -16.49
C TRP A 185 -31.99 9.20 -15.28
N ALA A 186 -32.56 8.21 -14.62
CA ALA A 186 -33.29 8.34 -13.36
C ALA A 186 -33.42 6.97 -12.66
N SER A 187 -33.59 6.97 -11.34
CA SER A 187 -33.98 5.77 -10.58
C SER A 187 -35.45 5.79 -10.21
N ALA A 188 -36.13 4.67 -10.41
CA ALA A 188 -37.51 4.41 -10.04
C ALA A 188 -37.68 3.82 -8.63
N GLY A 189 -36.61 3.68 -7.85
CA GLY A 189 -36.64 3.10 -6.50
C GLY A 189 -35.80 1.81 -6.37
N ARG A 190 -35.90 1.19 -5.19
CA ARG A 190 -35.21 -0.07 -4.83
C ARG A 190 -36.21 -1.17 -4.48
N ILE A 191 -35.83 -2.40 -4.79
CA ILE A 191 -36.52 -3.64 -4.41
C ILE A 191 -35.59 -4.51 -3.56
N ALA A 192 -36.19 -5.38 -2.75
CA ALA A 192 -35.50 -6.45 -2.05
C ALA A 192 -36.17 -7.80 -2.36
N ARG A 193 -35.39 -8.89 -2.29
CA ARG A 193 -35.91 -10.26 -2.35
C ARG A 193 -35.26 -11.09 -1.25
N ARG A 194 -36.08 -11.75 -0.41
CA ARG A 194 -35.59 -12.65 0.63
C ARG A 194 -34.97 -13.90 -0.03
N ILE A 195 -33.81 -14.31 0.45
CA ILE A 195 -33.03 -15.44 -0.07
C ILE A 195 -32.55 -16.37 1.05
N SER A 196 -32.16 -17.58 0.67
CA SER A 196 -31.41 -18.51 1.52
C SER A 196 -29.90 -18.27 1.41
N LEU A 197 -29.12 -18.92 2.29
CA LEU A 197 -27.66 -18.95 2.20
C LEU A 197 -27.12 -19.68 0.95
N GLY A 198 -27.98 -20.42 0.23
CA GLY A 198 -27.68 -21.00 -1.09
C GLY A 198 -28.09 -20.13 -2.27
N GLY A 199 -28.51 -18.88 -2.04
CA GLY A 199 -28.98 -17.95 -3.07
C GLY A 199 -30.40 -18.22 -3.60
N GLU A 200 -31.03 -19.32 -3.20
CA GLU A 200 -32.41 -19.64 -3.58
C GLU A 200 -33.39 -18.57 -3.06
N PRO A 201 -34.35 -18.09 -3.89
CA PRO A 201 -35.36 -17.11 -3.48
C PRO A 201 -36.39 -17.73 -2.54
N LEU A 202 -36.67 -17.06 -1.42
CA LEU A 202 -37.64 -17.48 -0.39
C LEU A 202 -38.97 -16.73 -0.47
N GLY A 203 -39.21 -16.00 -1.56
CA GLY A 203 -40.44 -15.23 -1.80
C GLY A 203 -40.36 -14.41 -3.08
N ASP A 204 -41.36 -13.56 -3.32
CA ASP A 204 -41.37 -12.59 -4.43
C ASP A 204 -40.48 -11.37 -4.13
N PRO A 205 -39.99 -10.64 -5.16
CA PRO A 205 -39.44 -9.30 -4.98
C PRO A 205 -40.50 -8.34 -4.42
N CYS A 206 -40.08 -7.45 -3.52
CA CYS A 206 -40.93 -6.40 -2.93
C CYS A 206 -40.22 -5.04 -2.97
N TRP A 207 -40.97 -3.95 -2.96
CA TRP A 207 -40.43 -2.59 -3.01
C TRP A 207 -40.01 -2.08 -1.62
N LEU A 208 -38.81 -1.50 -1.53
CA LEU A 208 -38.33 -0.77 -0.35
C LEU A 208 -38.82 0.67 -0.36
N GLU A 209 -38.62 1.36 -1.48
CA GLU A 209 -39.26 2.64 -1.77
C GLU A 209 -39.59 2.81 -3.25
N LYS A 210 -40.57 3.68 -3.52
CA LYS A 210 -41.08 4.05 -4.84
C LYS A 210 -41.07 5.57 -4.96
N ASN A 211 -41.01 6.10 -6.18
CA ASN A 211 -41.01 7.54 -6.45
C ASN A 211 -41.74 7.83 -7.78
N GLY A 212 -41.79 9.09 -8.23
CA GLY A 212 -42.49 9.45 -9.48
C GLY A 212 -41.98 8.73 -10.74
N PHE A 213 -40.75 8.23 -10.75
CA PHE A 213 -40.22 7.43 -11.86
C PHE A 213 -40.73 5.99 -11.85
N THR A 214 -41.21 5.44 -10.72
CA THR A 214 -41.89 4.14 -10.69
C THR A 214 -43.14 4.14 -11.59
N GLU A 215 -43.92 5.21 -11.52
CA GLU A 215 -45.15 5.39 -12.29
C GLU A 215 -44.84 5.78 -13.73
N SER A 216 -43.94 6.74 -13.96
CA SER A 216 -43.57 7.17 -15.32
C SER A 216 -42.79 6.13 -16.14
N GLN A 217 -42.46 4.97 -15.54
CA GLN A 217 -41.88 3.82 -16.21
C GLN A 217 -42.81 2.59 -16.22
N LEU A 218 -44.07 2.75 -15.82
CA LEU A 218 -45.11 1.71 -15.93
C LEU A 218 -44.74 0.39 -15.23
N TYR A 219 -43.97 0.44 -14.12
CA TYR A 219 -43.56 -0.79 -13.40
C TYR A 219 -44.76 -1.64 -12.95
N ALA A 220 -45.93 -1.02 -12.72
CA ALA A 220 -47.18 -1.69 -12.40
C ALA A 220 -47.75 -2.57 -13.54
N GLU A 221 -47.37 -2.31 -14.79
CA GLU A 221 -47.76 -3.10 -15.97
C GLU A 221 -46.75 -4.24 -16.25
N THR A 222 -45.54 -4.16 -15.72
CA THR A 222 -44.52 -5.20 -15.83
C THR A 222 -44.81 -6.40 -14.91
N VAL A 223 -43.95 -7.43 -14.92
CA VAL A 223 -43.97 -8.53 -13.94
C VAL A 223 -44.08 -8.06 -12.48
N TYR A 224 -43.51 -6.89 -12.15
CA TYR A 224 -43.52 -6.32 -10.80
C TYR A 224 -44.91 -5.90 -10.31
N GLY A 225 -45.85 -5.58 -11.20
CA GLY A 225 -47.25 -5.36 -10.84
C GLY A 225 -48.18 -6.51 -11.22
N THR A 226 -48.00 -7.09 -12.41
CA THR A 226 -48.88 -8.16 -12.92
C THR A 226 -48.72 -9.49 -12.16
N SER A 227 -47.51 -9.79 -11.67
CA SER A 227 -47.22 -11.00 -10.88
C SER A 227 -46.93 -10.68 -9.41
N TYR A 228 -46.06 -9.70 -9.13
CA TYR A 228 -45.64 -9.36 -7.76
C TYR A 228 -46.50 -8.26 -7.08
N GLY A 229 -47.51 -7.70 -7.79
CA GLY A 229 -48.53 -6.83 -7.20
C GLY A 229 -48.06 -5.48 -6.66
N MET A 230 -46.88 -4.98 -7.08
CA MET A 230 -46.23 -3.75 -6.59
C MET A 230 -46.08 -3.67 -5.06
N ARG A 231 -46.08 -4.83 -4.39
CA ARG A 231 -46.09 -4.96 -2.93
C ARG A 231 -44.86 -4.30 -2.31
N SER A 232 -45.06 -3.53 -1.23
CA SER A 232 -43.96 -3.05 -0.39
C SER A 232 -43.43 -4.18 0.50
N CYS A 233 -42.15 -4.17 0.86
CA CYS A 233 -41.59 -5.15 1.77
C CYS A 233 -42.13 -4.97 3.21
N ALA A 234 -42.50 -6.06 3.88
CA ALA A 234 -43.01 -6.00 5.25
C ALA A 234 -42.00 -5.36 6.24
N ARG A 235 -40.70 -5.68 6.07
CA ARG A 235 -39.57 -5.13 6.85
C ARG A 235 -38.88 -3.94 6.16
N ALA A 236 -39.56 -3.21 5.26
CA ALA A 236 -38.93 -2.16 4.46
C ALA A 236 -38.18 -1.10 5.30
N CYS A 237 -38.72 -0.72 6.46
CA CYS A 237 -38.07 0.24 7.37
C CYS A 237 -36.75 -0.29 7.95
N GLU A 238 -36.68 -1.57 8.31
CA GLU A 238 -35.49 -2.20 8.88
C GLU A 238 -34.42 -2.42 7.80
N ILE A 239 -34.83 -2.86 6.61
CA ILE A 239 -33.94 -3.02 5.46
C ILE A 239 -33.36 -1.65 5.06
N ASN A 240 -34.18 -0.59 5.03
CA ASN A 240 -33.70 0.75 4.74
C ASN A 240 -32.87 1.38 5.86
N ALA A 241 -33.05 0.98 7.12
CA ALA A 241 -32.17 1.40 8.22
C ALA A 241 -30.79 0.70 8.16
N ALA A 242 -30.72 -0.53 7.66
CA ALA A 242 -29.44 -1.19 7.35
C ALA A 242 -28.72 -0.48 6.19
N LEU A 243 -29.43 -0.21 5.09
CA LEU A 243 -28.89 0.47 3.89
C LEU A 243 -28.58 1.97 4.08
N THR A 244 -28.58 2.47 5.32
CA THR A 244 -28.03 3.79 5.68
C THR A 244 -26.93 3.75 6.73
N ARG A 245 -26.57 2.57 7.27
CA ARG A 245 -25.40 2.45 8.17
C ARG A 245 -24.10 2.81 7.41
N PRO A 246 -23.13 3.51 8.02
CA PRO A 246 -21.87 3.88 7.38
C PRO A 246 -21.13 2.75 6.66
N ASP A 247 -21.09 1.57 7.27
CA ASP A 247 -20.39 0.36 6.84
C ASP A 247 -21.19 -0.51 5.85
N GLU A 248 -22.51 -0.30 5.73
CA GLU A 248 -23.40 -1.02 4.80
C GLU A 248 -24.04 -0.12 3.73
N ALA A 249 -23.74 1.19 3.74
CA ALA A 249 -24.32 2.18 2.82
C ALA A 249 -23.97 1.83 1.36
N PRO A 250 -24.95 1.40 0.54
CA PRO A 250 -24.69 0.92 -0.80
C PRO A 250 -24.25 2.06 -1.72
N ALA A 251 -23.34 1.76 -2.66
CA ALA A 251 -22.71 2.73 -3.57
C ALA A 251 -23.67 3.62 -4.39
N TRP A 252 -24.96 3.30 -4.42
CA TRP A 252 -26.00 4.08 -5.08
C TRP A 252 -27.27 4.19 -4.21
N SER A 253 -28.06 5.23 -4.44
CA SER A 253 -29.45 5.31 -3.97
C SER A 253 -30.34 6.00 -5.01
N PRO A 254 -31.68 5.85 -4.95
CA PRO A 254 -32.58 6.54 -5.86
C PRO A 254 -32.66 8.05 -5.64
N TRP A 255 -32.04 8.60 -4.57
CA TRP A 255 -31.88 10.04 -4.44
C TRP A 255 -30.67 10.53 -5.24
N LEU A 256 -29.53 9.84 -5.12
CA LEU A 256 -28.26 10.21 -5.76
C LEU A 256 -28.42 10.32 -7.29
N TYR A 257 -28.85 9.23 -7.94
CA TYR A 257 -29.10 9.17 -9.40
C TYR A 257 -30.13 10.18 -9.93
N ASN A 258 -30.96 10.77 -9.06
CA ASN A 258 -32.04 11.69 -9.45
C ASN A 258 -31.75 13.16 -9.14
N ASN A 259 -30.75 13.47 -8.32
CA ASN A 259 -30.46 14.83 -7.84
C ASN A 259 -28.98 15.23 -7.99
N GLY A 260 -28.07 14.26 -8.08
CA GLY A 260 -26.63 14.47 -8.04
C GLY A 260 -26.10 14.86 -6.64
N LEU A 261 -24.79 14.81 -6.49
CA LEU A 261 -24.07 15.25 -5.30
C LEU A 261 -22.74 15.86 -5.74
N LEU A 262 -22.46 17.11 -5.36
CA LEU A 262 -21.19 17.78 -5.63
C LEU A 262 -20.25 17.72 -4.42
N ALA A 263 -18.96 17.66 -4.72
CA ALA A 263 -17.87 17.71 -3.75
C ALA A 263 -17.72 19.10 -3.06
N ALA A 264 -16.75 19.22 -2.16
CA ALA A 264 -16.54 20.42 -1.34
C ALA A 264 -16.18 21.70 -2.14
N ASP A 265 -15.72 21.55 -3.38
CA ASP A 265 -15.47 22.67 -4.30
C ASP A 265 -16.72 23.17 -5.04
N GLY A 266 -17.83 22.43 -4.99
CA GLY A 266 -19.06 22.76 -5.72
C GLY A 266 -18.96 22.59 -7.24
N THR A 267 -17.96 21.86 -7.74
CA THR A 267 -17.78 21.59 -9.18
C THR A 267 -17.80 20.11 -9.55
N HIS A 268 -17.09 19.24 -8.81
CA HIS A 268 -16.96 17.83 -9.21
C HIS A 268 -18.17 16.99 -8.75
N GLN A 269 -18.67 16.14 -9.65
CA GLN A 269 -19.82 15.24 -9.40
C GLN A 269 -19.35 13.92 -8.79
N MET A 270 -19.93 13.56 -7.64
CA MET A 270 -19.56 12.41 -6.84
C MET A 270 -20.68 11.36 -6.85
N GLU A 271 -20.34 10.12 -7.21
CA GLU A 271 -21.17 8.94 -6.97
C GLU A 271 -20.30 7.76 -6.50
N GLU A 272 -20.90 6.58 -6.31
CA GLU A 272 -20.19 5.33 -6.07
C GLU A 272 -19.31 5.35 -4.81
N GLN A 273 -19.88 5.78 -3.68
CA GLN A 273 -19.15 5.76 -2.42
C GLN A 273 -18.87 4.33 -1.96
N THR A 274 -17.72 4.13 -1.31
CA THR A 274 -17.40 2.88 -0.63
C THR A 274 -18.20 2.73 0.67
N ALA A 275 -18.23 1.51 1.22
CA ALA A 275 -18.45 1.34 2.65
C ALA A 275 -17.47 2.22 3.45
N ALA A 276 -17.90 2.71 4.61
CA ALA A 276 -17.06 3.46 5.52
C ALA A 276 -16.34 2.55 6.53
N VAL A 277 -15.15 2.95 6.96
CA VAL A 277 -14.39 2.30 8.04
C VAL A 277 -14.25 3.26 9.20
N TRP A 278 -14.48 2.78 10.43
CA TRP A 278 -14.25 3.56 11.65
C TRP A 278 -12.77 3.53 12.07
N HIS A 279 -12.23 4.71 12.33
CA HIS A 279 -10.90 4.95 12.87
C HIS A 279 -11.00 5.25 14.36
N ASP A 280 -10.50 4.32 15.19
CA ASP A 280 -10.40 4.49 16.63
C ASP A 280 -9.39 5.63 16.96
N ASP A 281 -9.85 6.80 17.43
CA ASP A 281 -9.00 7.88 17.97
C ASP A 281 -9.39 8.21 19.41
N ALA A 282 -8.48 7.92 20.34
CA ALA A 282 -8.66 8.22 21.77
C ALA A 282 -8.48 9.72 22.12
N GLY A 283 -8.05 10.55 21.18
CA GLY A 283 -8.03 12.02 21.31
C GLY A 283 -9.37 12.68 20.95
N SER A 284 -10.12 12.10 20.00
CA SER A 284 -11.40 12.63 19.50
C SER A 284 -12.48 12.67 20.60
N PRO A 285 -13.29 13.75 20.68
CA PRO A 285 -14.46 13.82 21.56
C PRO A 285 -15.50 12.70 21.34
N THR A 286 -15.54 12.11 20.14
CA THR A 286 -16.44 11.00 19.79
C THR A 286 -15.74 9.62 19.79
N GLY A 287 -14.44 9.57 20.11
CA GLY A 287 -13.65 8.34 20.14
C GLY A 287 -13.15 7.86 18.76
N GLY A 288 -13.33 8.67 17.71
CA GLY A 288 -12.89 8.33 16.36
C GLY A 288 -13.52 9.19 15.27
N TYR A 289 -13.50 8.66 14.04
CA TYR A 289 -14.28 9.13 12.89
C TYR A 289 -14.41 8.02 11.83
N TRP A 290 -15.42 8.13 10.98
CA TRP A 290 -15.56 7.34 9.76
C TRP A 290 -14.69 7.91 8.63
N GLN A 291 -14.05 7.05 7.85
CA GLN A 291 -13.45 7.35 6.53
C GLN A 291 -14.21 6.58 5.45
N ARG A 292 -14.58 7.23 4.34
CA ARG A 292 -14.99 6.54 3.10
C ARG A 292 -14.45 7.22 1.85
N HIS A 293 -14.46 6.49 0.74
CA HIS A 293 -14.02 6.98 -0.56
C HIS A 293 -15.17 7.17 -1.54
N TRP A 294 -14.97 8.05 -2.52
CA TRP A 294 -15.94 8.42 -3.56
C TRP A 294 -15.28 8.43 -4.94
N ARG A 295 -16.07 8.15 -5.97
CA ARG A 295 -15.64 8.23 -7.38
C ARG A 295 -16.07 9.55 -7.99
N ASP A 296 -15.12 10.22 -8.63
CA ASP A 296 -15.38 11.32 -9.54
C ASP A 296 -16.07 10.79 -10.83
N ILE A 297 -17.33 11.17 -11.05
CA ILE A 297 -18.10 10.85 -12.26
C ILE A 297 -18.19 12.02 -13.25
N SER A 298 -17.49 13.12 -12.98
CA SER A 298 -17.51 14.34 -13.82
C SER A 298 -17.14 14.05 -15.28
N PRO A 299 -17.59 14.89 -16.24
CA PRO A 299 -17.22 14.77 -17.65
C PRO A 299 -15.70 14.70 -17.84
N GLU A 300 -15.21 14.00 -18.87
CA GLU A 300 -13.78 13.69 -19.05
C GLU A 300 -12.86 14.93 -19.09
N ARG A 301 -13.40 16.11 -19.43
CA ARG A 301 -12.68 17.39 -19.41
C ARG A 301 -12.41 17.91 -17.99
N GLU A 302 -13.26 17.54 -17.05
CA GLU A 302 -13.31 18.04 -15.67
C GLU A 302 -12.91 16.95 -14.66
N ASN A 303 -12.82 15.69 -15.08
CA ASN A 303 -12.52 14.59 -14.17
C ASN A 303 -11.07 14.63 -13.66
N THR A 304 -10.93 14.47 -12.36
CA THR A 304 -9.64 14.51 -11.66
C THR A 304 -8.82 13.22 -11.75
N HIS A 305 -9.39 12.12 -12.27
CA HIS A 305 -8.78 10.78 -12.27
C HIS A 305 -8.18 10.39 -10.91
N SER A 306 -8.86 10.85 -9.86
CA SER A 306 -8.49 10.72 -8.46
C SER A 306 -9.65 10.10 -7.69
N VAL A 307 -9.37 9.28 -6.68
CA VAL A 307 -10.34 8.90 -5.67
C VAL A 307 -10.55 10.11 -4.75
N TRP A 308 -11.77 10.33 -4.29
CA TRP A 308 -12.11 11.36 -3.31
C TRP A 308 -12.32 10.74 -1.93
N VAL A 309 -12.22 11.53 -0.86
CA VAL A 309 -12.40 11.08 0.53
C VAL A 309 -13.39 11.95 1.27
N GLU A 310 -14.17 11.34 2.15
CA GLU A 310 -15.07 11.99 3.09
C GLU A 310 -14.80 11.45 4.49
N TYR A 311 -14.80 12.34 5.48
CA TYR A 311 -14.65 12.00 6.89
C TYR A 311 -15.87 12.48 7.68
N ASN A 312 -16.25 11.75 8.73
CA ASN A 312 -17.37 12.12 9.59
C ASN A 312 -17.11 11.70 11.05
N GLU A 313 -17.21 12.64 11.99
CA GLU A 313 -16.87 12.42 13.40
C GLU A 313 -18.03 11.80 14.22
N ASP A 314 -19.27 11.80 13.72
CA ASP A 314 -20.41 11.20 14.41
C ASP A 314 -20.34 9.65 14.36
N PRO A 315 -20.29 8.95 15.51
CA PRO A 315 -20.30 7.49 15.55
C PRO A 315 -21.52 6.85 14.88
N ALA A 316 -22.69 7.52 14.90
CA ALA A 316 -23.90 7.04 14.23
C ALA A 316 -23.90 7.35 12.72
N GLY A 317 -23.04 8.26 12.25
CA GLY A 317 -22.97 8.72 10.87
C GLY A 317 -24.30 9.28 10.35
N GLU A 318 -25.01 10.06 11.16
CA GLU A 318 -26.26 10.76 10.81
C GLU A 318 -26.02 11.95 9.87
N GLU A 319 -24.88 12.63 9.99
CA GLU A 319 -24.63 13.94 9.36
C GLU A 319 -24.22 13.91 7.88
N TRP A 320 -24.20 12.73 7.24
CA TRP A 320 -23.79 12.57 5.85
C TRP A 320 -24.73 11.71 5.00
N TYR A 321 -24.54 11.73 3.68
CA TYR A 321 -25.28 10.87 2.74
C TYR A 321 -25.11 9.38 3.11
N PRO A 322 -26.13 8.51 2.98
CA PRO A 322 -27.46 8.73 2.42
C PRO A 322 -28.52 9.29 3.39
N LYS A 323 -28.14 9.65 4.63
CA LYS A 323 -29.07 10.20 5.63
C LYS A 323 -29.29 11.69 5.41
N VAL A 324 -28.21 12.49 5.32
CA VAL A 324 -28.24 13.86 4.78
C VAL A 324 -28.31 13.83 3.25
N LYS A 325 -29.12 14.70 2.67
CA LYS A 325 -29.42 14.76 1.23
C LYS A 325 -29.21 16.16 0.68
N SER A 326 -27.94 16.58 0.63
CA SER A 326 -27.53 17.86 0.04
C SER A 326 -26.81 17.64 -1.29
N ALA A 327 -27.23 18.35 -2.34
CA ALA A 327 -26.53 18.34 -3.61
C ALA A 327 -25.24 19.19 -3.59
N LEU A 328 -25.07 20.07 -2.60
CA LEU A 328 -24.01 21.08 -2.52
C LEU A 328 -23.38 21.14 -1.12
N GLY A 329 -22.10 21.53 -1.04
CA GLY A 329 -21.42 21.81 0.24
C GLY A 329 -21.04 20.58 1.06
N ASN A 330 -20.95 19.41 0.44
CA ASN A 330 -20.59 18.15 1.11
C ASN A 330 -19.09 18.10 1.41
N GLY A 331 -18.70 17.50 2.54
CA GLY A 331 -17.30 17.40 3.01
C GLY A 331 -16.43 16.39 2.27
N ILE A 332 -16.54 16.34 0.93
CA ILE A 332 -15.84 15.38 0.07
C ILE A 332 -14.68 16.08 -0.63
N TYR A 333 -13.46 15.56 -0.49
CA TYR A 333 -12.21 16.22 -0.91
C TYR A 333 -11.36 15.32 -1.81
N GLN A 334 -10.68 15.92 -2.80
CA GLN A 334 -9.79 15.20 -3.72
C GLN A 334 -8.59 14.62 -2.96
N THR A 335 -8.26 13.35 -3.20
CA THR A 335 -7.05 12.72 -2.64
C THR A 335 -5.90 12.69 -3.66
N ASN A 336 -4.71 12.29 -3.22
CA ASN A 336 -3.62 11.92 -4.13
C ASN A 336 -3.63 10.44 -4.57
N ILE A 337 -4.73 9.71 -4.32
CA ILE A 337 -4.95 8.34 -4.80
C ILE A 337 -5.49 8.42 -6.24
N PRO A 338 -4.80 7.89 -7.27
CA PRO A 338 -5.28 7.93 -8.65
C PRO A 338 -6.30 6.82 -8.98
N ASP A 339 -7.13 7.03 -10.01
CA ASP A 339 -8.18 6.11 -10.47
C ASP A 339 -8.50 6.24 -11.98
N ALA A 340 -8.79 5.11 -12.63
CA ALA A 340 -9.23 5.02 -14.04
C ALA A 340 -10.76 5.02 -14.22
N LYS A 341 -11.50 5.70 -13.32
CA LYS A 341 -12.97 5.85 -13.29
C LYS A 341 -13.72 4.53 -13.11
N THR A 342 -13.30 3.72 -12.12
CA THR A 342 -13.57 2.26 -12.07
C THR A 342 -14.48 1.73 -10.97
N LYS A 343 -14.98 2.60 -10.08
CA LYS A 343 -15.48 2.28 -8.72
C LYS A 343 -14.36 1.68 -7.86
N GLN A 344 -14.36 2.02 -6.58
CA GLN A 344 -13.40 1.52 -5.60
C GLN A 344 -14.11 0.70 -4.53
N PHE A 345 -13.35 -0.03 -3.72
CA PHE A 345 -13.87 -0.69 -2.52
C PHE A 345 -12.89 -0.54 -1.36
N LEU A 346 -13.38 0.04 -0.26
CA LEU A 346 -12.65 0.18 1.00
C LEU A 346 -13.21 -0.85 1.98
N THR A 347 -12.34 -1.59 2.67
CA THR A 347 -12.73 -2.43 3.80
C THR A 347 -11.62 -2.56 4.84
N ARG A 348 -11.99 -2.92 6.08
CA ARG A 348 -11.09 -3.24 7.18
C ARG A 348 -10.81 -4.75 7.19
N LEU A 349 -9.59 -5.14 7.50
CA LEU A 349 -9.22 -6.55 7.68
C LEU A 349 -9.52 -7.01 9.11
N ASP A 350 -10.18 -8.16 9.22
CA ASP A 350 -10.52 -8.79 10.50
C ASP A 350 -9.32 -9.53 11.09
N GLY A 351 -9.27 -9.56 12.43
CA GLY A 351 -8.37 -10.43 13.16
C GLY A 351 -8.82 -11.87 13.02
N GLY A 352 -8.11 -12.66 12.20
CA GLY A 352 -8.43 -14.06 11.92
C GLY A 352 -8.75 -14.85 13.19
N GLY A 353 -9.94 -15.46 13.24
CA GLY A 353 -10.50 -16.08 14.45
C GLY A 353 -11.54 -15.23 15.19
N GLY A 354 -11.96 -14.08 14.65
CA GLY A 354 -13.04 -13.25 15.21
C GLY A 354 -12.58 -12.23 16.26
N GLY A 355 -11.31 -11.83 16.23
CA GLY A 355 -10.77 -10.77 17.07
C GLY A 355 -10.85 -9.39 16.39
N LYS A 356 -10.89 -8.30 17.18
CA LYS A 356 -10.82 -6.93 16.64
C LYS A 356 -9.49 -6.79 15.85
N GLY A 357 -9.58 -6.67 14.53
CA GLY A 357 -8.41 -6.65 13.65
C GLY A 357 -7.47 -5.48 13.90
N ASN A 358 -6.19 -5.64 13.53
CA ASN A 358 -5.04 -4.74 13.80
C ASN A 358 -5.25 -3.25 13.49
N GLY A 359 -6.27 -2.90 12.71
CA GLY A 359 -6.50 -1.57 12.12
C GLY A 359 -6.14 -1.53 10.63
N ASP A 360 -5.63 -2.63 10.09
CA ASP A 360 -5.22 -2.74 8.69
C ASP A 360 -6.44 -2.65 7.76
N ARG A 361 -6.32 -1.94 6.63
CA ARG A 361 -7.37 -1.78 5.61
C ARG A 361 -6.85 -2.04 4.21
N VAL A 362 -7.80 -2.37 3.35
CA VAL A 362 -7.60 -2.63 1.93
C VAL A 362 -8.44 -1.65 1.12
N LEU A 363 -7.79 -1.00 0.15
CA LEU A 363 -8.45 -0.28 -0.95
C LEU A 363 -8.23 -1.05 -2.25
N LEU A 364 -9.32 -1.40 -2.92
CA LEU A 364 -9.32 -1.99 -4.26
C LEU A 364 -9.66 -0.90 -5.28
N SER A 365 -8.79 -0.73 -6.27
CA SER A 365 -8.96 0.27 -7.35
C SER A 365 -8.13 -0.07 -8.59
N ASN A 366 -8.40 0.62 -9.69
CA ASN A 366 -7.59 0.62 -10.91
C ASN A 366 -6.84 1.95 -11.06
N PRO A 367 -5.65 2.12 -10.46
CA PRO A 367 -4.98 3.42 -10.34
C PRO A 367 -4.24 3.91 -11.59
N ARG A 368 -4.01 3.05 -12.60
CA ARG A 368 -3.25 3.42 -13.82
C ARG A 368 -4.17 3.99 -14.91
N TYR A 369 -4.54 5.27 -14.79
CA TYR A 369 -5.16 6.00 -15.90
C TYR A 369 -4.12 6.46 -16.94
N ASP A 370 -4.52 6.52 -18.21
CA ASP A 370 -3.74 7.01 -19.35
C ASP A 370 -4.71 7.54 -20.41
N ALA A 371 -4.66 8.84 -20.72
CA ALA A 371 -5.60 9.47 -21.66
C ALA A 371 -5.39 9.02 -23.12
N ALA A 372 -4.23 8.46 -23.47
CA ALA A 372 -3.95 7.92 -24.80
C ALA A 372 -4.32 6.42 -24.92
N ASP A 373 -4.46 5.72 -23.81
CA ASP A 373 -4.86 4.32 -23.73
C ASP A 373 -5.69 4.06 -22.45
N PRO A 374 -6.96 4.54 -22.40
CA PRO A 374 -7.79 4.56 -21.20
C PRO A 374 -8.32 3.16 -20.87
N GLN A 375 -7.44 2.33 -20.30
CA GLN A 375 -7.72 0.98 -19.85
C GLN A 375 -7.94 0.93 -18.33
N ARG A 376 -8.76 -0.01 -17.89
CA ARG A 376 -9.09 -0.29 -16.50
C ARG A 376 -8.27 -1.45 -15.96
N GLN A 377 -6.94 -1.40 -16.14
CA GLN A 377 -6.02 -2.40 -15.61
C GLN A 377 -4.65 -1.78 -15.29
N PRO A 378 -3.87 -2.34 -14.34
CA PRO A 378 -4.24 -3.45 -13.43
C PRO A 378 -5.42 -3.12 -12.50
N LEU A 379 -6.10 -4.16 -12.02
CA LEU A 379 -6.86 -4.10 -10.76
C LEU A 379 -5.89 -4.37 -9.63
N THR A 380 -5.89 -3.50 -8.63
CA THR A 380 -4.89 -3.50 -7.56
C THR A 380 -5.51 -3.48 -6.18
N LEU A 381 -4.71 -3.89 -5.21
CA LEU A 381 -5.06 -3.96 -3.81
C LEU A 381 -3.97 -3.22 -3.04
N ALA A 382 -4.33 -2.04 -2.52
CA ALA A 382 -3.47 -1.18 -1.72
C ALA A 382 -3.75 -1.38 -0.24
N VAL A 383 -2.71 -1.40 0.59
CA VAL A 383 -2.77 -1.74 2.02
C VAL A 383 -2.35 -0.54 2.86
N SER A 384 -3.22 -0.18 3.81
CA SER A 384 -2.93 0.76 4.90
C SER A 384 -2.86 -0.03 6.22
N SER A 385 -1.87 0.25 7.08
CA SER A 385 -1.52 -0.61 8.21
C SER A 385 -1.67 0.08 9.57
N GLY A 386 -2.44 -0.53 10.47
CA GLY A 386 -2.62 -0.05 11.84
C GLY A 386 -3.25 1.35 11.93
N PRO A 387 -2.66 2.28 12.72
CA PRO A 387 -3.21 3.62 12.91
C PRO A 387 -2.82 4.60 11.79
N ASP A 388 -1.78 4.30 10.99
CA ASP A 388 -1.53 5.08 9.78
C ASP A 388 -2.68 4.85 8.80
N GLN A 389 -3.00 5.88 8.04
CA GLN A 389 -4.14 5.90 7.14
C GLN A 389 -3.77 6.11 5.68
N ALA A 390 -2.48 6.37 5.41
CA ALA A 390 -1.97 6.24 4.06
C ALA A 390 -1.89 4.77 3.64
N TYR A 391 -2.10 4.50 2.36
CA TYR A 391 -1.72 3.25 1.71
C TYR A 391 -0.23 3.31 1.39
N THR A 392 0.55 2.36 1.90
CA THR A 392 2.03 2.35 1.81
C THR A 392 2.58 1.16 1.03
N ALA A 393 1.77 0.12 0.83
CA ALA A 393 2.08 -1.02 -0.02
C ALA A 393 0.92 -1.29 -1.00
N VAL A 394 1.23 -1.89 -2.14
CA VAL A 394 0.25 -2.28 -3.16
C VAL A 394 0.72 -3.54 -3.89
N GLY A 395 -0.21 -4.22 -4.54
CA GLY A 395 0.08 -5.26 -5.50
C GLY A 395 -1.05 -5.36 -6.52
N VAL A 396 -0.74 -5.98 -7.66
CA VAL A 396 -1.71 -6.26 -8.71
C VAL A 396 -2.51 -7.49 -8.28
N LEU A 397 -3.82 -7.33 -8.14
CA LEU A 397 -4.72 -8.43 -7.91
C LEU A 397 -5.01 -9.16 -9.23
N ARG A 398 -5.33 -8.41 -10.29
CA ARG A 398 -5.66 -8.95 -11.61
C ARG A 398 -5.21 -8.03 -12.72
N THR A 399 -4.70 -8.61 -13.81
CA THR A 399 -4.37 -7.90 -15.05
C THR A 399 -4.65 -8.78 -16.27
N ASN A 400 -4.31 -8.31 -17.47
CA ASN A 400 -4.42 -9.00 -18.75
C ASN A 400 -5.86 -9.46 -19.05
N ALA A 401 -6.79 -8.51 -19.07
CA ALA A 401 -8.18 -8.76 -19.49
C ALA A 401 -8.26 -9.28 -20.93
N THR A 402 -9.22 -10.18 -21.20
CA THR A 402 -9.44 -10.69 -22.56
C THR A 402 -9.75 -9.55 -23.55
N ARG A 403 -9.23 -9.65 -24.79
CA ARG A 403 -9.60 -8.75 -25.90
C ARG A 403 -10.74 -9.29 -26.75
N ASP A 404 -11.10 -10.56 -26.57
CA ASP A 404 -12.29 -11.16 -27.17
C ASP A 404 -13.51 -10.77 -26.32
N ILE A 405 -14.28 -9.80 -26.84
CA ILE A 405 -15.41 -9.14 -26.18
C ILE A 405 -16.53 -8.99 -27.22
N VAL A 406 -17.78 -9.27 -26.86
CA VAL A 406 -18.90 -9.06 -27.79
C VAL A 406 -19.26 -7.57 -27.85
N PRO A 407 -19.20 -6.89 -29.03
CA PRO A 407 -19.40 -5.45 -29.11
C PRO A 407 -20.78 -4.97 -28.62
N ASP A 408 -20.79 -3.84 -27.90
CA ASP A 408 -22.03 -3.18 -27.47
C ASP A 408 -22.63 -2.28 -28.55
N THR A 409 -23.96 -2.12 -28.53
CA THR A 409 -24.72 -1.20 -29.41
C THR A 409 -24.84 0.21 -28.80
N ARG A 410 -24.38 0.37 -27.56
CA ARG A 410 -24.43 1.59 -26.73
C ARG A 410 -23.29 2.59 -26.98
N GLY A 411 -22.60 2.44 -28.12
CA GLY A 411 -21.54 3.35 -28.56
C GLY A 411 -20.17 3.01 -27.96
N GLY A 412 -19.83 1.73 -27.85
CA GLY A 412 -18.51 1.28 -27.39
C GLY A 412 -18.29 1.55 -25.90
N ILE A 413 -19.28 1.32 -25.05
CA ILE A 413 -19.11 1.38 -23.59
C ILE A 413 -18.22 0.26 -23.08
N LYS A 414 -18.35 -0.98 -23.57
CA LYS A 414 -17.45 -2.09 -23.18
C LYS A 414 -16.01 -1.77 -23.59
N ASN A 415 -15.82 -1.27 -24.82
CA ASN A 415 -14.51 -0.88 -25.34
C ASN A 415 -13.87 0.26 -24.54
N ARG A 416 -14.66 1.24 -24.07
CA ARG A 416 -14.21 2.33 -23.17
C ARG A 416 -14.14 1.93 -21.69
N ALA A 417 -14.50 0.69 -21.36
CA ALA A 417 -14.39 0.09 -20.03
C ALA A 417 -13.53 -1.19 -20.06
N PHE A 418 -12.67 -1.33 -21.07
CA PHE A 418 -11.76 -2.46 -21.24
C PHE A 418 -10.88 -2.64 -20.00
N GLY A 419 -10.80 -3.87 -19.48
CA GLY A 419 -10.12 -4.18 -18.22
C GLY A 419 -11.09 -4.69 -17.15
N PHE A 420 -10.81 -4.37 -15.90
CA PHE A 420 -11.55 -4.81 -14.73
C PHE A 420 -12.32 -3.65 -14.11
N SER A 421 -13.42 -3.91 -13.40
CA SER A 421 -14.27 -2.84 -12.87
C SER A 421 -15.17 -3.29 -11.74
N TYR A 422 -15.49 -2.33 -10.87
CA TYR A 422 -16.45 -2.41 -9.78
C TYR A 422 -16.07 -3.56 -8.84
N PRO A 423 -14.89 -3.49 -8.20
CA PRO A 423 -14.49 -4.46 -7.21
C PRO A 423 -15.41 -4.40 -5.99
N THR A 424 -15.67 -5.54 -5.38
CA THR A 424 -16.24 -5.67 -4.02
C THR A 424 -15.55 -6.83 -3.30
N ALA A 425 -15.52 -6.81 -1.96
CA ALA A 425 -14.78 -7.82 -1.21
C ALA A 425 -15.40 -8.20 0.14
N VAL A 426 -15.19 -9.45 0.55
CA VAL A 426 -15.50 -9.96 1.89
C VAL A 426 -14.36 -10.82 2.41
N GLN A 427 -14.07 -10.75 3.72
CA GLN A 427 -13.12 -11.64 4.37
C GLN A 427 -13.85 -12.88 4.89
N VAL A 428 -13.29 -14.06 4.61
CA VAL A 428 -13.79 -15.36 5.11
C VAL A 428 -12.63 -16.06 5.80
N GLY A 429 -12.53 -15.86 7.12
CA GLY A 429 -11.42 -16.39 7.93
C GLY A 429 -10.10 -15.69 7.64
N ASP A 430 -9.15 -16.42 7.06
CA ASP A 430 -7.82 -15.98 6.66
C ASP A 430 -7.72 -15.53 5.19
N ARG A 431 -8.82 -15.59 4.44
CA ARG A 431 -8.90 -15.23 3.02
C ARG A 431 -9.72 -13.98 2.76
N LEU A 432 -9.25 -13.14 1.85
CA LEU A 432 -10.02 -12.08 1.23
C LEU A 432 -10.53 -12.57 -0.13
N LEU A 433 -11.85 -12.54 -0.31
CA LEU A 433 -12.51 -12.81 -1.58
C LEU A 433 -12.82 -11.47 -2.23
N VAL A 434 -12.46 -11.31 -3.50
CA VAL A 434 -12.69 -10.07 -4.26
C VAL A 434 -13.41 -10.41 -5.56
N ALA A 435 -14.64 -9.93 -5.70
CA ALA A 435 -15.40 -10.02 -6.96
C ALA A 435 -15.18 -8.76 -7.79
N TYR A 436 -15.18 -8.92 -9.12
CA TYR A 436 -15.14 -7.81 -10.07
C TYR A 436 -15.68 -8.27 -11.44
N SER A 437 -16.05 -7.30 -12.26
CA SER A 437 -16.37 -7.56 -13.67
C SER A 437 -15.14 -7.39 -14.55
N GLU A 438 -15.03 -8.21 -15.59
CA GLU A 438 -14.08 -8.06 -16.69
C GLU A 438 -14.86 -7.58 -17.93
N ASN A 439 -14.40 -6.49 -18.55
CA ASN A 439 -14.95 -5.86 -19.77
C ASN A 439 -16.46 -5.53 -19.74
N LYS A 440 -17.07 -5.53 -18.55
CA LYS A 440 -18.54 -5.55 -18.35
C LYS A 440 -19.24 -6.73 -19.05
N GLU A 441 -18.58 -7.89 -19.17
CA GLU A 441 -19.06 -9.08 -19.87
C GLU A 441 -18.95 -10.39 -19.05
N ASN A 442 -17.89 -10.53 -18.23
CA ASN A 442 -17.69 -11.68 -17.34
C ASN A 442 -17.64 -11.23 -15.87
N ILE A 443 -18.06 -12.10 -14.94
CA ILE A 443 -17.86 -11.89 -13.49
C ILE A 443 -16.82 -12.87 -12.98
N TRP A 444 -15.85 -12.35 -12.25
CA TRP A 444 -14.73 -13.08 -11.67
C TRP A 444 -14.70 -12.91 -10.14
N VAL A 445 -14.10 -13.89 -9.46
CA VAL A 445 -13.70 -13.81 -8.05
C VAL A 445 -12.24 -14.26 -7.91
N SER A 446 -11.39 -13.36 -7.39
CA SER A 446 -10.07 -13.72 -6.86
C SER A 446 -10.20 -14.11 -5.39
N VAL A 447 -9.49 -15.16 -4.98
CA VAL A 447 -9.35 -15.58 -3.58
C VAL A 447 -7.88 -15.43 -3.18
N VAL A 448 -7.55 -14.52 -2.26
CA VAL A 448 -6.19 -14.29 -1.78
C VAL A 448 -6.09 -14.55 -0.28
N ASP A 449 -4.97 -15.12 0.19
CA ASP A 449 -4.72 -15.23 1.63
C ASP A 449 -4.32 -13.85 2.18
N VAL A 450 -4.94 -13.42 3.29
CA VAL A 450 -4.64 -12.14 3.95
C VAL A 450 -3.15 -12.06 4.38
N ALA A 451 -2.55 -13.21 4.68
CA ALA A 451 -1.12 -13.32 4.97
C ALA A 451 -0.20 -13.02 3.76
N ALA A 452 -0.69 -13.16 2.53
CA ALA A 452 0.05 -12.91 1.29
C ALA A 452 -0.10 -11.47 0.74
N LEU A 453 -0.93 -10.63 1.38
CA LEU A 453 -1.14 -9.24 0.95
C LEU A 453 0.15 -8.40 0.97
N PRO A 454 0.22 -7.35 0.12
CA PRO A 454 1.37 -6.43 0.02
C PRO A 454 1.79 -5.85 1.37
N LYS A 455 3.10 -5.73 1.57
CA LYS A 455 3.72 -5.21 2.82
C LYS A 455 4.80 -4.21 2.46
N GLU A 456 4.98 -3.21 3.33
CA GLU A 456 5.92 -2.10 3.16
C GLU A 456 7.31 -2.57 2.69
N GLY A 457 7.89 -1.88 1.70
CA GLY A 457 9.17 -2.23 1.09
C GLY A 457 10.34 -2.24 2.09
N ASP A 458 10.82 -3.43 2.46
CA ASP A 458 11.89 -3.68 3.45
C ASP A 458 13.32 -3.25 3.00
N ALA A 459 13.47 -2.03 2.49
CA ALA A 459 14.64 -1.52 1.75
C ALA A 459 15.98 -1.59 2.50
N CYS A 460 15.99 -1.46 3.83
CA CYS A 460 17.22 -1.33 4.62
C CYS A 460 17.35 -2.35 5.79
N LYS A 461 16.57 -3.44 5.79
CA LYS A 461 16.73 -4.57 6.76
C LYS A 461 18.05 -5.38 6.61
N ARG A 462 19.00 -4.94 5.79
CA ARG A 462 20.20 -5.71 5.36
C ARG A 462 21.42 -5.49 6.25
N VAL A 463 21.71 -4.22 6.57
CA VAL A 463 22.87 -3.85 7.40
C VAL A 463 22.69 -4.43 8.80
N GLY A 464 21.54 -4.17 9.45
CA GLY A 464 21.23 -4.72 10.77
C GLY A 464 21.28 -6.26 10.83
N GLY A 465 20.89 -6.95 9.75
CA GLY A 465 21.01 -8.42 9.67
C GLY A 465 22.46 -8.91 9.66
N SER A 466 23.34 -8.25 8.91
CA SER A 466 24.76 -8.63 8.80
C SER A 466 25.57 -8.20 10.04
N VAL A 467 25.23 -7.04 10.61
CA VAL A 467 25.75 -6.58 11.91
C VAL A 467 25.37 -7.55 13.02
N LEU A 468 24.11 -8.02 13.08
CA LEU A 468 23.69 -8.99 14.08
C LEU A 468 24.48 -10.30 13.97
N THR A 469 24.66 -10.85 12.77
CA THR A 469 25.53 -12.02 12.56
C THR A 469 26.96 -11.77 13.07
N GLN A 470 27.57 -10.63 12.69
CA GLN A 470 28.94 -10.29 13.10
C GLN A 470 29.09 -10.12 14.62
N LEU A 471 28.08 -9.57 15.31
CA LEU A 471 28.07 -9.42 16.77
C LEU A 471 27.83 -10.74 17.53
N LEU A 472 27.33 -11.78 16.87
CA LEU A 472 27.17 -13.13 17.44
C LEU A 472 28.42 -14.00 17.19
N ASP A 473 29.00 -13.91 15.99
CA ASP A 473 30.18 -14.68 15.57
C ASP A 473 31.52 -14.06 16.03
N THR A 474 31.50 -12.84 16.57
CA THR A 474 32.66 -12.07 17.07
C THR A 474 33.58 -12.87 18.00
N SER A 475 34.89 -12.60 17.96
CA SER A 475 35.85 -13.07 18.97
C SER A 475 36.00 -12.11 20.17
N ASN A 476 35.41 -10.92 20.12
CA ASN A 476 35.60 -9.85 21.10
C ASN A 476 34.96 -10.21 22.47
N PRO A 477 35.74 -10.30 23.56
CA PRO A 477 35.23 -10.70 24.87
C PRO A 477 34.25 -9.68 25.48
N GLN A 478 34.29 -8.40 25.07
CA GLN A 478 33.32 -7.40 25.53
C GLN A 478 31.93 -7.60 24.90
N ILE A 479 31.87 -8.21 23.70
CA ILE A 479 30.62 -8.39 22.94
C ILE A 479 30.03 -9.78 23.20
N LYS A 480 30.86 -10.83 23.31
CA LYS A 480 30.41 -12.19 23.65
C LYS A 480 29.62 -12.30 24.96
N GLY A 481 29.81 -11.37 25.89
CA GLY A 481 29.12 -11.33 27.19
C GLY A 481 27.79 -10.57 27.20
N LEU A 482 27.31 -10.08 26.04
CA LEU A 482 26.08 -9.28 25.95
C LEU A 482 24.84 -10.16 25.75
N ALA A 483 23.76 -9.84 26.46
CA ALA A 483 22.44 -10.20 25.98
C ALA A 483 22.06 -9.22 24.84
N ILE A 484 21.82 -9.75 23.65
CA ILE A 484 21.41 -9.00 22.46
C ILE A 484 19.94 -9.30 22.17
N THR A 485 19.11 -8.26 22.17
CA THR A 485 17.70 -8.35 21.80
C THR A 485 17.45 -7.66 20.46
N ALA A 486 16.86 -8.36 19.50
CA ALA A 486 16.56 -7.85 18.16
C ALA A 486 15.05 -7.57 17.97
N LEU A 487 14.71 -6.44 17.36
CA LEU A 487 13.34 -6.13 16.94
C LEU A 487 13.05 -6.61 15.52
N VAL A 488 11.89 -7.23 15.33
CA VAL A 488 11.43 -7.79 14.03
C VAL A 488 9.93 -7.56 13.80
N ARG A 489 9.48 -7.53 12.53
CA ARG A 489 8.08 -7.26 12.18
C ARG A 489 7.20 -8.52 12.07
N LYS A 490 7.76 -9.72 12.27
CA LYS A 490 7.03 -10.99 12.18
C LYS A 490 7.40 -11.93 13.33
N GLN A 491 6.44 -12.71 13.81
CA GLN A 491 6.65 -13.76 14.80
C GLN A 491 7.64 -14.84 14.31
N GLU A 492 7.50 -15.29 13.05
CA GLU A 492 8.43 -16.21 12.36
C GLU A 492 9.91 -15.78 12.50
N GLN A 493 10.17 -14.48 12.33
CA GLN A 493 11.51 -13.92 12.43
C GLN A 493 12.02 -13.94 13.88
N ALA A 494 11.13 -13.71 14.85
CA ALA A 494 11.46 -13.76 16.26
C ALA A 494 11.77 -15.19 16.71
N ASP A 495 11.00 -16.17 16.25
CA ASP A 495 11.19 -17.57 16.58
C ASP A 495 12.46 -18.15 15.93
N LEU A 496 12.76 -17.80 14.69
CA LEU A 496 14.05 -18.16 14.07
C LEU A 496 15.24 -17.55 14.82
N LEU A 497 15.12 -16.32 15.33
CA LEU A 497 16.16 -15.67 16.13
C LEU A 497 16.34 -16.35 17.49
N ARG A 498 15.25 -16.68 18.19
CA ARG A 498 15.26 -17.43 19.45
C ARG A 498 15.89 -18.83 19.28
N GLN A 499 15.61 -19.51 18.16
CA GLN A 499 16.27 -20.78 17.79
C GLN A 499 17.79 -20.64 17.57
N ARG A 500 18.31 -19.42 17.35
CA ARG A 500 19.74 -19.11 17.28
C ARG A 500 20.30 -18.50 18.59
N GLY A 501 19.54 -18.54 19.68
CA GLY A 501 19.96 -18.01 20.99
C GLY A 501 19.91 -16.48 21.09
N VAL A 502 19.21 -15.80 20.17
CA VAL A 502 19.05 -14.35 20.18
C VAL A 502 17.68 -14.00 20.75
N ASP A 503 17.63 -13.12 21.76
CA ASP A 503 16.35 -12.59 22.23
C ASP A 503 15.70 -11.78 21.11
N ALA A 504 14.39 -11.94 20.92
CA ALA A 504 13.66 -11.26 19.86
C ALA A 504 12.28 -10.80 20.34
N VAL A 505 11.89 -9.59 19.92
CA VAL A 505 10.59 -8.99 20.23
C VAL A 505 9.94 -8.50 18.94
N VAL A 506 8.64 -8.76 18.81
CA VAL A 506 7.85 -8.33 17.64
C VAL A 506 7.33 -6.92 17.87
N PHE A 507 7.43 -6.06 16.86
CA PHE A 507 6.92 -4.67 16.88
C PHE A 507 6.21 -4.31 15.58
N ARG A 508 5.33 -3.30 15.62
CA ARG A 508 4.48 -2.92 14.48
C ARG A 508 5.27 -2.30 13.32
N GLY A 509 6.04 -1.27 13.61
CA GLY A 509 6.78 -0.47 12.63
C GLY A 509 7.64 0.59 13.30
N LEU A 510 8.41 1.36 12.53
CA LEU A 510 9.28 2.41 13.08
C LEU A 510 8.47 3.59 13.66
N ASP A 511 7.25 3.77 13.18
CA ASP A 511 6.26 4.77 13.62
C ASP A 511 5.64 4.48 14.99
N ASP A 512 5.71 3.24 15.49
CA ASP A 512 5.22 2.85 16.82
C ASP A 512 6.17 3.33 17.92
N THR A 513 6.57 4.61 17.83
CA THR A 513 7.42 5.29 18.79
C THR A 513 6.99 4.90 20.19
N ALA A 514 5.71 5.11 20.54
CA ALA A 514 5.12 4.73 21.81
C ALA A 514 5.43 3.31 22.33
N PHE A 515 5.52 2.23 21.52
CA PHE A 515 6.04 0.93 22.01
C PHE A 515 7.53 0.99 22.33
N LEU A 516 8.31 1.63 21.48
CA LEU A 516 9.68 1.22 21.25
C LEU A 516 10.63 1.54 22.43
N ARG A 517 10.46 2.58 23.28
CA ARG A 517 11.27 2.80 24.54
C ARG A 517 10.68 2.23 25.82
N ARG A 518 9.58 1.49 25.74
CA ARG A 518 9.45 0.33 26.65
C ARG A 518 10.62 -0.62 26.40
N THR A 519 11.10 -0.70 25.15
CA THR A 519 12.34 -1.41 24.78
C THR A 519 13.61 -0.61 25.11
N ALA A 520 14.03 0.44 24.38
CA ALA A 520 15.33 1.11 24.66
C ALA A 520 15.50 1.66 26.08
N GLY A 521 14.43 1.96 26.81
CA GLY A 521 14.49 2.36 28.23
C GLY A 521 15.08 1.29 29.16
N GLU A 522 15.17 0.03 28.71
CA GLU A 522 15.65 -1.11 29.48
C GLU A 522 17.12 -1.52 29.24
N TYR A 523 17.84 -0.84 28.32
CA TYR A 523 19.14 -1.32 27.82
C TYR A 523 20.17 -0.19 27.67
N ASP A 524 21.44 -0.53 27.83
CA ASP A 524 22.53 0.46 27.94
C ASP A 524 23.09 0.90 26.57
N TYR A 525 22.86 0.11 25.52
CA TYR A 525 23.36 0.33 24.15
C TYR A 525 22.29 0.01 23.10
N VAL A 526 22.23 0.77 22.01
CA VAL A 526 21.32 0.54 20.88
C VAL A 526 21.99 0.75 19.51
N VAL A 527 21.65 -0.11 18.53
CA VAL A 527 22.14 -0.06 17.14
C VAL A 527 20.97 0.10 16.15
N HIS A 528 20.65 1.33 15.74
CA HIS A 528 19.60 1.63 14.76
C HIS A 528 20.10 1.50 13.31
N ALA A 529 20.08 0.25 12.83
CA ALA A 529 20.31 -0.11 11.43
C ALA A 529 19.08 -0.36 10.51
N PRO A 530 17.80 -0.10 10.87
CA PRO A 530 16.67 -0.24 9.93
C PRO A 530 16.58 0.76 8.77
N THR A 531 17.01 2.02 8.94
CA THR A 531 17.06 3.08 7.89
C THR A 531 17.68 4.37 8.46
N GLY A 532 18.24 5.20 7.59
CA GLY A 532 18.67 6.57 7.90
C GLY A 532 17.64 7.66 7.55
N PHE A 533 16.45 7.31 7.04
CA PHE A 533 15.43 8.28 6.56
C PHE A 533 14.23 8.45 7.53
N HIS A 534 14.35 8.03 8.79
CA HIS A 534 13.20 7.93 9.70
C HIS A 534 13.48 8.62 11.05
N THR A 535 13.43 9.95 11.03
CA THR A 535 13.71 10.85 12.16
C THR A 535 12.95 10.49 13.45
N ALA A 536 11.67 10.15 13.35
CA ALA A 536 10.80 9.93 14.52
C ALA A 536 11.28 8.75 15.40
N SER A 537 11.61 7.62 14.77
CA SER A 537 12.18 6.47 15.51
C SER A 537 13.52 6.84 16.12
N ALA A 538 14.40 7.53 15.37
CA ALA A 538 15.76 7.88 15.77
C ALA A 538 15.81 8.87 16.97
N VAL A 539 14.88 9.82 17.05
CA VAL A 539 14.74 10.71 18.22
C VAL A 539 14.20 9.93 19.42
N ALA A 540 13.08 9.23 19.25
CA ALA A 540 12.41 8.53 20.35
C ALA A 540 13.30 7.42 20.97
N LEU A 541 14.17 6.83 20.13
CA LEU A 541 15.31 5.96 20.46
C LEU A 541 16.26 6.55 21.50
N ILE A 542 16.79 7.72 21.17
CA ILE A 542 17.78 8.45 21.96
C ILE A 542 17.16 8.86 23.28
N GLU A 543 15.92 9.34 23.27
CA GLU A 543 15.20 9.63 24.51
C GLU A 543 14.97 8.39 25.38
N GLY A 544 15.07 7.17 24.83
CA GLY A 544 14.97 5.92 25.58
C GLY A 544 16.23 5.55 26.33
N LEU A 545 17.36 5.70 25.66
CA LEU A 545 18.67 5.71 26.32
C LEU A 545 18.72 6.80 27.39
N ALA A 546 18.12 7.98 27.15
CA ALA A 546 18.02 9.02 28.16
C ALA A 546 17.19 8.61 29.39
N ASP A 547 16.04 7.93 29.20
CA ASP A 547 15.25 7.38 30.31
C ASP A 547 16.05 6.32 31.10
N ARG A 548 16.74 5.43 30.39
CA ARG A 548 17.65 4.44 30.97
C ARG A 548 18.74 5.12 31.81
N LYS A 549 19.38 6.17 31.29
CA LYS A 549 20.42 6.94 31.97
C LYS A 549 19.89 7.64 33.21
N ARG A 550 18.74 8.32 33.15
CA ARG A 550 18.10 8.95 34.33
C ARG A 550 17.73 7.92 35.40
N ARG A 551 17.33 6.70 35.02
CA ARG A 551 16.95 5.62 35.95
C ARG A 551 18.14 4.86 36.55
N THR A 552 19.31 4.84 35.91
CA THR A 552 20.44 3.98 36.32
C THR A 552 21.74 4.71 36.62
N GLY A 553 21.86 6.00 36.26
CA GLY A 553 23.11 6.77 36.34
C GLY A 553 24.21 6.31 35.38
N ARG A 554 23.97 5.28 34.55
CA ARG A 554 24.95 4.76 33.59
C ARG A 554 25.02 5.62 32.34
N ASP A 555 26.18 5.63 31.70
CA ASP A 555 26.31 6.12 30.34
C ASP A 555 25.60 5.18 29.35
N VAL A 556 25.13 5.76 28.25
CA VAL A 556 24.23 5.12 27.29
C VAL A 556 24.56 5.58 25.88
N HIS A 557 24.40 4.67 24.91
CA HIS A 557 25.05 4.79 23.61
C HIS A 557 24.13 4.41 22.45
N PHE A 558 24.11 5.25 21.41
CA PHE A 558 23.28 5.11 20.22
C PHE A 558 24.13 5.07 18.95
N ILE A 559 24.13 3.94 18.25
CA ILE A 559 24.79 3.78 16.95
C ILE A 559 23.72 3.85 15.85
N HIS A 560 23.90 4.71 14.86
CA HIS A 560 22.94 4.98 13.78
C HIS A 560 23.50 4.61 12.39
N THR A 561 22.65 4.15 11.46
CA THR A 561 23.02 3.93 10.06
C THR A 561 22.48 5.04 9.17
N SER A 562 23.39 5.83 8.59
CA SER A 562 23.12 6.87 7.59
C SER A 562 23.65 6.44 6.21
N GLY A 563 24.12 7.38 5.38
CA GLY A 563 24.78 7.13 4.10
C GLY A 563 25.48 8.38 3.54
N THR A 564 26.53 8.20 2.72
CA THR A 564 27.31 9.35 2.20
C THR A 564 26.54 10.25 1.23
N SER A 565 25.31 9.90 0.83
CA SER A 565 24.43 10.78 0.06
C SER A 565 24.10 12.10 0.77
N ASN A 566 24.25 12.17 2.10
CA ASN A 566 24.19 13.45 2.83
C ASN A 566 25.25 14.47 2.35
N LEU A 567 26.38 13.96 1.86
CA LEU A 567 27.54 14.71 1.37
C LEU A 567 27.50 15.00 -0.14
N ALA A 568 26.38 14.69 -0.80
CA ALA A 568 26.22 14.80 -2.24
C ALA A 568 26.45 16.24 -2.75
N GLU A 569 27.43 16.40 -3.63
CA GLU A 569 27.66 17.63 -4.39
C GLU A 569 27.41 17.41 -5.88
N ARG A 570 26.39 18.11 -6.39
CA ARG A 570 25.87 17.98 -7.77
C ARG A 570 26.93 18.33 -8.81
N ASN A 571 27.05 17.52 -9.85
CA ASN A 571 27.98 17.72 -10.98
C ASN A 571 27.37 18.55 -12.14
N THR A 572 26.19 19.15 -11.94
CA THR A 572 25.36 19.73 -13.00
C THR A 572 25.78 21.16 -13.37
N GLY A 573 26.62 21.29 -14.40
CA GLY A 573 26.83 22.57 -15.13
C GLY A 573 28.26 23.12 -15.07
N THR A 574 29.10 22.66 -14.15
CA THR A 574 30.52 23.05 -14.05
C THR A 574 31.42 21.82 -14.02
N LYS A 575 32.43 21.78 -14.89
CA LYS A 575 33.53 20.81 -14.79
C LYS A 575 34.45 21.20 -13.63
N THR A 576 34.04 20.90 -12.40
CA THR A 576 34.91 21.01 -11.22
C THR A 576 36.04 19.99 -11.34
N THR A 577 37.25 20.46 -11.66
CA THR A 577 38.44 19.61 -11.85
C THR A 577 38.96 18.98 -10.56
N THR A 578 38.38 19.33 -9.42
CA THR A 578 38.74 18.84 -8.09
C THR A 578 37.45 18.46 -7.38
N VAL A 579 37.28 17.16 -7.07
CA VAL A 579 36.23 16.67 -6.18
C VAL A 579 36.76 16.70 -4.75
N HIS A 580 35.98 17.21 -3.79
CA HIS A 580 36.35 17.13 -2.38
C HIS A 580 36.22 15.69 -1.88
N GLU A 581 37.27 15.18 -1.24
CA GLU A 581 37.28 13.84 -0.63
C GLU A 581 37.21 14.00 0.89
N TRP A 582 35.99 13.88 1.43
CA TRP A 582 35.68 14.15 2.83
C TRP A 582 36.44 13.21 3.78
N SER A 583 37.19 13.75 4.73
CA SER A 583 37.67 13.01 5.89
C SER A 583 36.65 13.11 7.03
N ASP A 584 36.39 12.01 7.73
CA ASP A 584 35.55 12.02 8.96
C ASP A 584 36.21 12.78 10.13
N LYS A 585 37.43 13.30 9.92
CA LYS A 585 38.12 14.26 10.80
C LYS A 585 37.76 15.73 10.50
N GLU A 586 37.08 16.04 9.41
CA GLU A 586 36.51 17.38 9.14
C GLU A 586 35.28 17.67 10.02
N ASP A 587 34.67 18.85 9.89
CA ASP A 587 33.38 19.15 10.55
C ASP A 587 32.20 18.78 9.65
N VAL A 588 32.04 17.46 9.48
CA VAL A 588 30.98 16.84 8.65
C VAL A 588 29.60 17.26 9.13
N TYR A 589 29.38 17.25 10.45
CA TYR A 589 28.11 17.62 11.05
C TYR A 589 27.73 19.09 10.80
N ALA A 590 28.67 20.04 10.94
CA ALA A 590 28.39 21.43 10.62
C ALA A 590 28.16 21.65 9.11
N PHE A 591 28.69 20.77 8.23
CA PHE A 591 28.35 20.79 6.81
C PHE A 591 26.92 20.27 6.56
N GLU A 592 26.50 19.20 7.25
CA GLU A 592 25.12 18.69 7.18
C GLU A 592 24.11 19.74 7.67
N GLU A 593 24.34 20.39 8.83
CA GLU A 593 23.50 21.51 9.31
C GLU A 593 23.35 22.61 8.23
N ARG A 594 24.46 22.98 7.55
CA ARG A 594 24.43 24.01 6.50
C ARG A 594 23.72 23.55 5.22
N LYS A 595 23.92 22.31 4.76
CA LYS A 595 23.26 21.79 3.55
C LYS A 595 21.79 21.53 3.79
N GLU A 596 21.40 21.05 4.97
CA GLU A 596 20.00 20.84 5.35
C GLU A 596 19.22 22.15 5.42
N ALA A 597 19.85 23.23 5.92
CA ALA A 597 19.29 24.57 5.89
C ALA A 597 19.22 25.22 4.49
N GLN A 598 19.91 24.66 3.49
CA GLN A 598 19.83 25.08 2.08
C GLN A 598 18.79 24.26 1.30
N GLU A 599 18.75 22.96 1.55
CA GLU A 599 17.89 21.98 0.89
C GLU A 599 17.68 20.79 1.85
N ALA A 600 16.45 20.59 2.32
CA ALA A 600 16.15 19.46 3.19
C ALA A 600 16.31 18.11 2.46
N TYR A 601 16.96 17.15 3.11
CA TYR A 601 17.12 15.78 2.63
C TYR A 601 16.95 14.80 3.79
N GLY A 602 15.98 13.89 3.71
CA GLY A 602 15.50 13.10 4.86
C GLY A 602 16.57 12.33 5.67
N GLN A 603 17.70 12.00 5.05
CA GLN A 603 18.83 11.37 5.72
C GLN A 603 19.72 12.37 6.49
N ARG A 604 19.92 13.59 5.99
CA ARG A 604 20.49 14.71 6.76
C ARG A 604 19.53 15.15 7.86
N THR A 605 18.23 15.25 7.59
CA THR A 605 17.21 15.57 8.60
C THR A 605 17.28 14.62 9.79
N THR A 606 17.53 13.33 9.52
CA THR A 606 17.67 12.30 10.56
C THR A 606 18.98 12.44 11.33
N ASP A 607 20.14 12.60 10.67
CA ASP A 607 21.43 12.75 11.37
C ASP A 607 21.53 14.03 12.21
N VAL A 608 21.01 15.15 11.70
CA VAL A 608 20.92 16.42 12.45
C VAL A 608 20.06 16.25 13.70
N ALA A 609 18.93 15.54 13.59
CA ALA A 609 18.08 15.22 14.74
C ALA A 609 18.73 14.22 15.70
N VAL A 610 19.50 13.25 15.21
CA VAL A 610 20.24 12.28 16.02
C VAL A 610 21.26 12.97 16.91
N VAL A 611 22.11 13.83 16.36
CA VAL A 611 23.09 14.59 17.17
C VAL A 611 22.38 15.55 18.12
N THR A 612 21.42 16.33 17.63
CA THR A 612 20.69 17.32 18.45
C THR A 612 19.94 16.66 19.63
N ALA A 613 19.24 15.55 19.39
CA ALA A 613 18.59 14.78 20.45
C ALA A 613 19.61 14.14 21.40
N GLY A 614 20.75 13.67 20.90
CA GLY A 614 21.84 13.10 21.68
C GLY A 614 22.44 14.09 22.67
N GLU A 615 22.81 15.29 22.18
CA GLU A 615 23.30 16.41 22.98
C GLU A 615 22.27 16.83 24.03
N ARG A 616 21.01 17.08 23.60
CA ARG A 616 19.90 17.48 24.48
C ARG A 616 19.61 16.48 25.60
N ALA A 617 19.78 15.19 25.34
CA ALA A 617 19.40 14.10 26.24
C ALA A 617 20.58 13.47 27.00
N GLY A 618 21.81 13.92 26.77
CA GLY A 618 23.03 13.39 27.40
C GLY A 618 23.41 11.98 26.94
N VAL A 619 23.05 11.61 25.71
CA VAL A 619 23.26 10.28 25.11
C VAL A 619 24.39 10.36 24.08
N LYS A 620 25.34 9.41 24.15
CA LYS A 620 26.47 9.39 23.22
C LYS A 620 26.03 8.78 21.89
N THR A 621 26.03 9.58 20.83
CA THR A 621 25.62 9.16 19.47
C THR A 621 26.82 8.91 18.57
N TYR A 622 26.71 7.92 17.69
CA TYR A 622 27.73 7.50 16.71
C TYR A 622 27.02 7.21 15.38
N ILE A 623 27.27 8.02 14.36
CA ILE A 623 26.66 7.89 13.03
C ILE A 623 27.63 7.10 12.15
N MET A 624 27.25 5.90 11.76
CA MET A 624 27.94 5.14 10.71
C MET A 624 27.39 5.62 9.37
N MET A 625 28.21 6.29 8.57
CA MET A 625 27.84 6.85 7.28
C MET A 625 28.54 6.05 6.16
N PRO A 626 27.97 4.89 5.74
CA PRO A 626 28.52 4.09 4.66
C PRO A 626 28.32 4.73 3.29
N PRO A 627 29.25 4.52 2.35
CA PRO A 627 29.02 4.78 0.94
C PRO A 627 28.25 3.59 0.31
N THR A 628 28.37 3.35 -1.00
CA THR A 628 27.64 2.28 -1.69
C THR A 628 27.94 0.90 -1.09
N VAL A 629 26.94 0.31 -0.41
CA VAL A 629 27.08 -0.99 0.27
C VAL A 629 26.87 -2.15 -0.71
N TYR A 630 27.93 -2.91 -0.97
CA TYR A 630 27.93 -4.03 -1.92
C TYR A 630 28.13 -5.40 -1.25
N GLY A 631 28.01 -6.46 -2.06
CA GLY A 631 28.16 -7.84 -1.62
C GLY A 631 26.94 -8.42 -0.90
N ARG A 632 26.99 -9.72 -0.64
CA ARG A 632 25.87 -10.49 -0.08
C ARG A 632 25.85 -10.43 1.44
N GLY A 633 24.69 -10.08 1.99
CA GLY A 633 24.47 -9.99 3.44
C GLY A 633 24.55 -11.34 4.15
N THR A 634 25.10 -11.35 5.36
CA THR A 634 25.28 -12.55 6.21
C THR A 634 24.10 -12.80 7.16
N GLY A 635 23.10 -11.92 7.18
CA GLY A 635 21.90 -12.03 8.03
C GLY A 635 21.00 -13.23 7.70
N LEU A 636 20.06 -13.54 8.59
CA LEU A 636 19.09 -14.63 8.41
C LEU A 636 17.96 -14.33 7.41
N PHE A 637 17.78 -13.07 7.02
CA PHE A 637 16.62 -12.59 6.24
C PHE A 637 17.04 -11.98 4.89
N ASN A 638 16.91 -10.66 4.70
CA ASN A 638 17.28 -9.97 3.46
C ASN A 638 18.81 -9.92 3.29
N ARG A 639 19.31 -10.38 2.13
CA ARG A 639 20.75 -10.50 1.81
C ARG A 639 21.22 -9.71 0.57
N GLY A 640 20.31 -9.05 -0.17
CA GLY A 640 20.67 -8.31 -1.39
C GLY A 640 21.15 -6.88 -1.12
N SER A 641 21.97 -6.33 -2.03
CA SER A 641 22.34 -4.90 -2.05
C SER A 641 21.19 -4.03 -2.61
N MET A 642 21.38 -2.70 -2.66
CA MET A 642 20.43 -1.74 -3.24
C MET A 642 20.89 -1.22 -4.60
N GLN A 643 21.88 -0.31 -4.63
CA GLN A 643 22.15 0.52 -5.80
C GLN A 643 22.64 -0.28 -7.02
N ILE A 644 23.57 -1.21 -6.83
CA ILE A 644 24.06 -2.08 -7.93
C ILE A 644 22.91 -2.95 -8.49
N PRO A 645 22.11 -3.67 -7.66
CA PRO A 645 20.89 -4.31 -8.13
C PRO A 645 19.88 -3.38 -8.83
N SER A 646 19.76 -2.11 -8.46
CA SER A 646 18.93 -1.15 -9.20
C SER A 646 19.49 -0.83 -10.59
N VAL A 647 20.81 -0.63 -10.72
CA VAL A 647 21.47 -0.47 -12.04
C VAL A 647 21.44 -1.75 -12.89
N ILE A 648 21.45 -2.93 -12.26
CA ILE A 648 21.25 -4.21 -12.97
C ILE A 648 19.82 -4.31 -13.50
N ARG A 649 18.80 -4.01 -12.69
CA ARG A 649 17.40 -3.99 -13.16
C ARG A 649 17.22 -2.96 -14.29
N ALA A 650 17.81 -1.78 -14.16
CA ALA A 650 17.88 -0.77 -15.23
C ALA A 650 18.50 -1.31 -16.53
N ALA A 651 19.62 -2.02 -16.42
CA ALA A 651 20.31 -2.60 -17.58
C ALA A 651 19.48 -3.69 -18.28
N ILE A 652 18.81 -4.55 -17.51
CA ILE A 652 17.91 -5.59 -18.05
C ILE A 652 16.71 -4.95 -18.75
N GLU A 653 16.07 -3.96 -18.11
CA GLU A 653 14.89 -3.25 -18.62
C GLU A 653 15.20 -2.45 -19.90
N ALA A 654 16.33 -1.74 -19.92
CA ALA A 654 16.82 -1.02 -21.11
C ALA A 654 17.47 -1.93 -22.18
N ARG A 655 17.71 -3.21 -21.87
CA ARG A 655 18.54 -4.18 -22.63
C ARG A 655 19.99 -3.75 -22.92
N VAL A 656 20.43 -2.66 -22.30
CA VAL A 656 21.77 -2.09 -22.39
C VAL A 656 22.11 -1.47 -21.03
N PRO A 657 23.35 -1.55 -20.52
CA PRO A 657 23.69 -0.93 -19.24
C PRO A 657 23.56 0.60 -19.32
N VAL A 658 23.15 1.23 -18.22
CA VAL A 658 22.86 2.68 -18.18
C VAL A 658 23.50 3.38 -16.98
N TYR A 659 23.91 4.63 -17.18
CA TYR A 659 24.41 5.52 -16.11
C TYR A 659 23.92 6.96 -16.29
N VAL A 660 23.68 7.65 -15.17
CA VAL A 660 23.06 8.99 -15.15
C VAL A 660 24.06 10.08 -15.51
N GLY A 661 23.66 11.00 -16.38
CA GLY A 661 24.48 12.12 -16.82
C GLY A 661 25.75 11.66 -17.53
N ASP A 662 26.89 12.28 -17.20
CA ASP A 662 28.19 11.80 -17.69
C ASP A 662 28.71 10.57 -16.93
N GLY A 663 28.09 10.18 -15.81
CA GLY A 663 28.48 9.05 -14.98
C GLY A 663 29.82 9.20 -14.25
N THR A 664 30.45 10.38 -14.27
CA THR A 664 31.79 10.64 -13.70
C THR A 664 31.77 11.03 -12.22
N ALA A 665 30.60 11.12 -11.61
CA ALA A 665 30.44 11.37 -10.19
C ALA A 665 31.20 10.32 -9.36
N ARG A 666 32.13 10.76 -8.51
CA ARG A 666 33.00 9.88 -7.73
C ARG A 666 32.35 9.56 -6.38
N LEU A 667 32.10 8.28 -6.15
CA LEU A 667 31.51 7.73 -4.93
C LEU A 667 32.45 6.69 -4.29
N GLY A 668 32.25 6.45 -3.00
CA GLY A 668 32.85 5.33 -2.29
C GLY A 668 32.09 4.01 -2.48
N HIS A 669 32.69 2.89 -2.07
CA HIS A 669 31.99 1.62 -1.86
C HIS A 669 32.48 0.91 -0.59
N VAL A 670 31.66 0.00 -0.04
CA VAL A 670 32.02 -0.86 1.10
C VAL A 670 31.33 -2.21 1.03
N HIS A 671 32.03 -3.31 1.32
CA HIS A 671 31.38 -4.61 1.41
C HIS A 671 30.60 -4.72 2.72
N VAL A 672 29.35 -5.22 2.68
CA VAL A 672 28.44 -5.27 3.85
C VAL A 672 29.04 -5.96 5.08
N ALA A 673 29.91 -6.96 4.90
CA ALA A 673 30.62 -7.62 5.99
C ALA A 673 31.72 -6.75 6.64
N ASP A 674 32.41 -5.90 5.88
CA ASP A 674 33.45 -5.01 6.42
C ASP A 674 32.83 -3.79 7.10
N LEU A 675 31.69 -3.32 6.56
CA LEU A 675 30.81 -2.40 7.29
C LEU A 675 30.41 -3.00 8.64
N ALA A 676 29.99 -4.27 8.70
CA ALA A 676 29.64 -4.93 9.96
C ALA A 676 30.82 -5.02 10.95
N LEU A 677 32.06 -5.18 10.49
CA LEU A 677 33.26 -5.09 11.32
C LEU A 677 33.48 -3.69 11.93
N LEU A 678 32.99 -2.62 11.29
CA LEU A 678 33.03 -1.28 11.89
C LEU A 678 32.04 -1.13 13.05
N TYR A 679 30.82 -1.67 12.92
CA TYR A 679 29.86 -1.71 14.03
C TYR A 679 30.41 -2.52 15.21
N GLU A 680 31.04 -3.66 14.94
CA GLU A 680 31.72 -4.46 15.97
C GLU A 680 32.84 -3.68 16.66
N LEU A 681 33.70 -3.00 15.89
CA LEU A 681 34.79 -2.20 16.44
C LEU A 681 34.27 -1.05 17.32
N VAL A 682 33.34 -0.24 16.80
CA VAL A 682 32.79 0.92 17.52
C VAL A 682 32.07 0.47 18.79
N LEU A 683 31.21 -0.56 18.72
CA LEU A 683 30.55 -1.11 19.89
C LEU A 683 31.56 -1.70 20.89
N GLY A 684 32.58 -2.41 20.42
CA GLY A 684 33.66 -2.97 21.24
C GLY A 684 34.47 -1.91 21.99
N LYS A 685 34.89 -0.84 21.29
CA LYS A 685 35.57 0.33 21.86
C LYS A 685 34.73 0.97 22.97
N VAL A 686 33.46 1.21 22.68
CA VAL A 686 32.50 1.83 23.60
C VAL A 686 32.22 0.95 24.82
N LEU A 687 32.12 -0.38 24.65
CA LEU A 687 31.92 -1.33 25.75
C LEU A 687 33.14 -1.47 26.68
N ALA A 688 34.34 -1.30 26.14
CA ALA A 688 35.60 -1.22 26.89
C ALA A 688 35.77 0.12 27.64
N GLY A 689 34.90 1.12 27.38
CA GLY A 689 34.99 2.45 27.97
C GLY A 689 36.01 3.37 27.29
N GLU A 690 36.48 3.04 26.09
CA GLU A 690 37.42 3.90 25.35
C GLU A 690 36.74 5.20 24.89
N ALA A 691 37.46 6.32 25.04
CA ALA A 691 36.99 7.65 24.64
C ALA A 691 37.15 7.86 23.13
N ILE A 692 36.21 7.33 22.36
CA ILE A 692 36.11 7.57 20.90
C ILE A 692 35.16 8.76 20.60
N PRO A 693 35.28 9.42 19.43
CA PRO A 693 34.41 10.55 19.06
C PRO A 693 32.90 10.21 19.08
N SER A 694 32.07 11.18 19.46
CA SER A 694 30.61 11.06 19.55
C SER A 694 29.91 12.42 19.33
N GLY A 695 28.60 12.43 19.13
CA GLY A 695 27.83 13.66 18.86
C GLY A 695 28.24 14.31 17.55
N ARG A 696 28.44 15.64 17.54
CA ARG A 696 28.93 16.41 16.37
C ARG A 696 30.24 15.90 15.76
N ARG A 697 31.02 15.13 16.52
CA ARG A 697 32.29 14.53 16.09
C ARG A 697 32.20 13.01 15.86
N GLY A 698 31.02 12.43 16.03
CA GLY A 698 30.77 10.98 16.02
C GLY A 698 30.34 10.42 14.67
N VAL A 699 30.64 11.08 13.55
CA VAL A 699 30.41 10.54 12.20
C VAL A 699 31.61 9.67 11.82
N TYR A 700 31.34 8.50 11.24
CA TYR A 700 32.34 7.53 10.83
C TYR A 700 32.09 7.12 9.38
N PHE A 701 33.09 7.33 8.51
CA PHE A 701 33.06 6.77 7.16
C PHE A 701 33.56 5.33 7.18
N SER A 702 33.24 4.58 6.13
CA SER A 702 33.61 3.16 6.00
C SER A 702 34.03 2.82 4.56
N ASN A 703 34.66 3.76 3.87
CA ASN A 703 34.96 3.60 2.46
C ASN A 703 36.18 2.68 2.21
N THR A 704 36.04 1.64 1.39
CA THR A 704 37.14 0.68 1.09
C THR A 704 37.76 0.88 -0.29
N GLY A 705 37.14 1.67 -1.17
CA GLY A 705 37.60 1.94 -2.54
C GLY A 705 36.83 3.12 -3.15
N SER A 706 36.94 3.37 -4.46
CA SER A 706 36.12 4.40 -5.11
C SER A 706 35.75 4.01 -6.52
N HIS A 707 34.56 4.39 -6.95
CA HIS A 707 34.03 4.11 -8.28
C HIS A 707 33.33 5.34 -8.87
N ASP A 708 33.03 5.23 -10.17
CA ASP A 708 32.08 6.09 -10.86
C ASP A 708 30.96 5.23 -11.48
N TRP A 709 29.84 5.84 -11.84
CA TRP A 709 28.67 5.10 -12.31
C TRP A 709 28.82 4.59 -13.76
N ARG A 710 29.77 5.13 -14.53
CA ARG A 710 30.08 4.66 -15.88
C ARG A 710 30.84 3.33 -15.85
N ASP A 711 31.85 3.18 -14.98
CA ASP A 711 32.52 1.88 -14.76
C ASP A 711 31.57 0.86 -14.13
N VAL A 712 30.74 1.26 -13.14
CA VAL A 712 29.71 0.37 -12.60
C VAL A 712 28.76 -0.14 -13.68
N ALA A 713 28.25 0.73 -14.57
CA ALA A 713 27.44 0.30 -15.70
C ALA A 713 28.20 -0.63 -16.66
N GLY A 714 29.48 -0.36 -16.95
CA GLY A 714 30.33 -1.25 -17.74
C GLY A 714 30.58 -2.61 -17.08
N ARG A 715 30.71 -2.68 -15.75
CA ARG A 715 30.83 -3.93 -14.97
C ARG A 715 29.53 -4.73 -14.99
N VAL A 716 28.40 -4.05 -14.83
CA VAL A 716 27.05 -4.63 -14.99
C VAL A 716 26.86 -5.16 -16.41
N GLY A 717 27.35 -4.47 -17.44
CA GLY A 717 27.35 -4.95 -18.82
C GLY A 717 28.14 -6.24 -19.02
N ARG A 718 29.40 -6.27 -18.55
CA ARG A 718 30.25 -7.47 -18.60
C ARG A 718 29.60 -8.66 -17.88
N ALA A 719 28.98 -8.44 -16.72
CA ALA A 719 28.24 -9.47 -15.99
C ALA A 719 26.98 -9.94 -16.74
N GLY A 720 26.18 -9.02 -17.30
CA GLY A 720 24.96 -9.37 -18.04
C GLY A 720 25.23 -10.14 -19.32
N VAL A 721 26.27 -9.79 -20.08
CA VAL A 721 26.72 -10.57 -21.25
C VAL A 721 27.22 -11.96 -20.82
N ALA A 722 28.01 -12.05 -19.76
CA ALA A 722 28.51 -13.33 -19.24
C ALA A 722 27.40 -14.28 -18.75
N LEU A 723 26.25 -13.75 -18.34
CA LEU A 723 25.07 -14.51 -17.93
C LEU A 723 24.02 -14.68 -19.06
N GLY A 724 24.31 -14.19 -20.28
CA GLY A 724 23.39 -14.26 -21.42
C GLY A 724 22.13 -13.40 -21.28
N ALA A 725 22.14 -12.40 -20.40
CA ALA A 725 21.02 -11.52 -20.11
C ALA A 725 21.09 -10.16 -20.84
N LEU A 726 22.23 -9.81 -21.44
CA LEU A 726 22.43 -8.62 -22.27
C LEU A 726 23.18 -9.01 -23.55
N GLU A 727 22.88 -8.31 -24.66
CA GLU A 727 23.53 -8.55 -25.96
C GLU A 727 24.89 -7.82 -26.10
N ALA A 728 25.10 -6.73 -25.33
CA ALA A 728 26.29 -5.90 -25.36
C ALA A 728 26.69 -5.45 -23.93
N ALA A 729 27.97 -5.12 -23.73
CA ALA A 729 28.51 -4.69 -22.43
C ALA A 729 28.69 -3.16 -22.33
N GLU A 730 28.60 -2.47 -23.46
CA GLU A 730 28.86 -1.06 -23.66
C GLU A 730 27.76 -0.20 -23.01
N PRO A 731 28.08 0.63 -21.99
CA PRO A 731 27.07 1.36 -21.23
C PRO A 731 26.64 2.67 -21.92
N ARG A 732 25.36 3.03 -21.81
CA ARG A 732 24.74 4.25 -22.35
C ARG A 732 24.56 5.33 -21.28
N SER A 733 24.86 6.58 -21.64
CA SER A 733 24.48 7.78 -20.87
C SER A 733 22.98 8.09 -20.98
N VAL A 734 22.37 8.48 -19.87
CA VAL A 734 20.93 8.77 -19.75
C VAL A 734 20.70 10.07 -18.99
N SER A 735 19.58 10.77 -19.22
CA SER A 735 19.25 11.96 -18.41
C SER A 735 18.83 11.57 -16.99
N LEU A 736 18.86 12.54 -16.05
CA LEU A 736 18.30 12.32 -14.71
C LEU A 736 16.81 11.94 -14.81
N ASP A 737 16.06 12.62 -15.67
CA ASP A 737 14.63 12.37 -15.89
C ASP A 737 14.38 10.97 -16.47
N GLU A 738 15.17 10.54 -17.48
CA GLU A 738 15.07 9.18 -18.04
C GLU A 738 15.34 8.11 -16.97
N ALA A 739 16.27 8.39 -16.03
CA ALA A 739 16.57 7.49 -14.91
C ALA A 739 15.50 7.49 -13.80
N VAL A 740 14.87 8.63 -13.53
CA VAL A 740 13.73 8.79 -12.61
C VAL A 740 12.51 8.04 -13.13
N GLU A 741 12.09 8.36 -14.35
CA GLU A 741 10.87 7.84 -14.97
C GLU A 741 10.94 6.32 -15.18
N ARG A 742 12.09 5.81 -15.64
CA ARG A 742 12.15 4.46 -16.23
C ARG A 742 12.77 3.39 -15.36
N TRP A 743 13.81 3.65 -14.55
CA TRP A 743 14.61 2.54 -14.01
C TRP A 743 14.95 2.59 -12.53
N LEU A 744 15.32 3.75 -12.00
CA LEU A 744 15.73 3.87 -10.60
C LEU A 744 14.53 4.21 -9.68
N LYS A 745 13.39 4.62 -10.27
CA LYS A 745 12.03 4.65 -9.70
C LYS A 745 11.93 5.27 -8.29
N ALA A 746 12.72 6.32 -8.05
CA ALA A 746 12.79 7.09 -6.80
C ALA A 746 12.69 8.60 -7.10
N THR A 747 12.70 9.46 -6.07
CA THR A 747 12.63 10.91 -6.30
C THR A 747 13.85 11.42 -7.06
N PRO A 748 13.72 12.50 -7.89
CA PRO A 748 14.84 13.11 -8.59
C PRO A 748 16.02 13.44 -7.65
N GLN A 749 15.73 13.99 -6.46
CA GLN A 749 16.72 14.30 -5.44
C GLN A 749 17.48 13.04 -4.96
N ILE A 750 16.78 11.94 -4.67
CA ILE A 750 17.42 10.68 -4.25
C ILE A 750 18.31 10.14 -5.38
N ILE A 751 17.83 10.14 -6.63
CA ILE A 751 18.58 9.60 -7.76
C ILE A 751 19.81 10.47 -8.06
N GLU A 752 19.64 11.78 -8.08
CA GLU A 752 20.72 12.73 -8.29
C GLU A 752 21.80 12.61 -7.21
N MET A 753 21.43 12.54 -5.93
CA MET A 753 22.38 12.44 -4.81
C MET A 753 23.09 11.07 -4.73
N ASN A 754 22.46 9.99 -5.20
CA ASN A 754 23.02 8.62 -5.10
C ASN A 754 23.67 8.10 -6.39
N TYR A 755 23.36 8.67 -7.55
CA TYR A 755 23.81 8.17 -8.86
C TYR A 755 24.41 9.25 -9.80
N ALA A 756 24.35 10.54 -9.45
CA ALA A 756 24.88 11.63 -10.30
C ALA A 756 25.68 12.72 -9.55
N SER A 757 25.85 12.59 -8.22
CA SER A 757 26.54 13.57 -7.36
C SER A 757 27.77 12.97 -6.70
N ASN A 758 28.79 13.80 -6.47
CA ASN A 758 30.02 13.38 -5.80
C ASN A 758 29.78 13.19 -4.30
N SER A 759 30.28 12.10 -3.72
CA SER A 759 30.29 11.85 -2.26
C SER A 759 31.52 11.05 -1.83
N ALA A 760 32.69 11.42 -2.38
CA ALA A 760 33.96 10.79 -2.06
C ALA A 760 34.31 10.98 -0.57
N THR A 761 34.70 9.90 0.10
CA THR A 761 34.94 9.84 1.55
C THR A 761 36.17 9.01 1.91
N LYS A 762 36.82 9.36 3.01
CA LYS A 762 38.06 8.77 3.52
C LYS A 762 37.93 8.46 5.03
N PRO A 763 38.00 7.18 5.44
CA PRO A 763 37.62 6.73 6.79
C PRO A 763 38.79 6.80 7.77
N ASP A 764 39.27 8.02 8.05
CA ASP A 764 40.43 8.24 8.91
C ASP A 764 40.15 7.83 10.36
N LEU A 765 39.00 8.20 10.93
CA LEU A 765 38.60 7.82 12.28
C LEU A 765 38.45 6.30 12.44
N ALA A 766 37.81 5.62 11.47
CA ALA A 766 37.71 4.16 11.51
C ALA A 766 39.09 3.49 11.47
N THR A 767 39.98 3.99 10.60
CA THR A 767 41.36 3.48 10.45
C THR A 767 42.19 3.72 11.70
N GLU A 768 42.10 4.91 12.31
CA GLU A 768 42.79 5.28 13.56
C GLU A 768 42.29 4.46 14.77
N LEU A 769 41.00 4.09 14.80
CA LEU A 769 40.46 3.15 15.79
C LEU A 769 40.88 1.69 15.57
N GLY A 770 41.52 1.38 14.43
CA GLY A 770 42.04 0.04 14.10
C GLY A 770 41.11 -0.81 13.23
N TRP A 771 40.16 -0.21 12.51
CA TRP A 771 39.32 -0.92 11.54
C TRP A 771 40.19 -1.52 10.42
N LYS A 772 39.89 -2.78 10.08
CA LYS A 772 40.63 -3.57 9.10
C LYS A 772 39.64 -4.27 8.18
N PRO A 773 39.28 -3.65 7.05
CA PRO A 773 38.57 -4.33 5.96
C PRO A 773 39.26 -5.64 5.57
N LYS A 774 38.49 -6.67 5.26
CA LYS A 774 38.96 -7.97 4.78
C LYS A 774 38.75 -8.14 3.29
N LYS A 775 37.91 -7.30 2.69
CA LYS A 775 37.53 -7.34 1.28
C LYS A 775 38.43 -6.43 0.46
N THR A 776 38.68 -6.87 -0.76
CA THR A 776 39.66 -6.30 -1.69
C THR A 776 38.96 -5.74 -2.92
N GLU A 777 39.71 -5.02 -3.76
CA GLU A 777 39.22 -4.59 -5.08
C GLU A 777 38.69 -5.79 -5.89
N LYS A 778 39.33 -6.97 -5.79
CA LYS A 778 38.87 -8.21 -6.44
C LYS A 778 37.47 -8.64 -5.98
N ASP A 779 37.17 -8.51 -4.69
CA ASP A 779 35.83 -8.82 -4.17
C ASP A 779 34.77 -7.85 -4.70
N TRP A 780 35.14 -6.59 -4.94
CA TRP A 780 34.29 -5.63 -5.64
C TRP A 780 34.09 -6.05 -7.11
N GLU A 781 35.17 -6.38 -7.84
CA GLU A 781 35.09 -6.79 -9.25
C GLU A 781 34.21 -8.04 -9.45
N GLU A 782 34.36 -9.06 -8.59
CA GLU A 782 33.59 -10.31 -8.67
C GLU A 782 32.13 -10.14 -8.21
N SER A 783 31.84 -9.14 -7.36
CA SER A 783 30.48 -8.94 -6.80
C SER A 783 29.41 -8.62 -7.85
N PHE A 784 29.79 -8.06 -9.01
CA PHE A 784 28.85 -7.74 -10.08
C PHE A 784 28.20 -8.97 -10.69
N LEU A 785 28.93 -10.09 -10.79
CA LEU A 785 28.38 -11.33 -11.33
C LEU A 785 27.42 -12.00 -10.34
N GLU A 786 27.75 -12.02 -9.05
CA GLU A 786 26.82 -12.51 -8.01
C GLU A 786 25.57 -11.62 -7.93
N ALA A 787 25.73 -10.29 -7.93
CA ALA A 787 24.62 -9.35 -7.89
C ALA A 787 23.69 -9.49 -9.11
N PHE A 788 24.25 -9.69 -10.32
CA PHE A 788 23.46 -9.89 -11.53
C PHE A 788 22.71 -11.22 -11.49
N GLN A 789 23.38 -12.31 -11.11
CA GLN A 789 22.74 -13.61 -10.92
C GLN A 789 21.62 -13.55 -9.88
N MET A 790 21.82 -12.85 -8.76
CA MET A 790 20.78 -12.65 -7.74
C MET A 790 19.54 -11.92 -8.29
N VAL A 791 19.70 -10.93 -9.19
CA VAL A 791 18.57 -10.24 -9.83
C VAL A 791 17.86 -11.15 -10.86
N LEU A 792 18.59 -12.04 -11.55
CA LEU A 792 17.99 -13.04 -12.45
C LEU A 792 17.29 -14.18 -11.71
N ASP A 793 17.74 -14.53 -10.50
CA ASP A 793 17.06 -15.53 -9.69
C ASP A 793 15.87 -14.92 -8.93
N GLU A 794 15.94 -13.64 -8.55
CA GLU A 794 14.79 -12.84 -8.12
C GLU A 794 13.65 -12.81 -9.16
N SER A 795 13.90 -12.95 -10.46
CA SER A 795 12.87 -12.94 -11.51
C SER A 795 12.37 -14.35 -11.90
N LYS A 796 13.13 -15.40 -11.60
CA LYS A 796 12.69 -16.82 -11.77
C LYS A 796 11.88 -17.35 -10.59
N SER A 797 11.90 -16.66 -9.45
CA SER A 797 11.14 -17.00 -8.24
C SER A 797 9.90 -16.12 -8.05
N ARG A 798 9.29 -15.65 -9.14
CA ARG A 798 8.07 -14.83 -9.21
C ARG A 798 7.04 -15.54 -10.08
#